data_AF-A0A151N6J4-F1
#
_entry.id   AF-A0A151N6J4-F1
#
_cell.length_a   1.000
_cell.length_b   1.000
_cell.length_c   1.000
_cell.angle_alpha   90.00
_cell.angle_beta   90.00
_cell.angle_gamma   90.00
#
_symmetry.space_group_name_H-M   'P 1'
#
loop_
_entity.id
_entity.type
_entity.pdbx_description
1 polymer ?
#
loop_
_entity_poly.entity_id
_entity_poly.type
_entity_poly.pdbx_seq_one_letter_code
_entity_poly.pdbx_strand_id
1 'polypeptide(L)'
;MSDLLPVVQSILYRMNKALGTGMKSTQRFLPSTPSFPCSWDRSCQCNSSSCLKVPSFCLVKIVDILEQFLREGGLSALMWEVCQQQAQAASPELQETLLNKVVCLPDHLSNKLQGENLPIFLPQNYFPLLGTEIIQVLQRISDSLRGGLDCSISFVSQVLGKVCVHGRRKEILSTLVPCLTDLTKSDCIWQRMCWRLVECVPDRWMEAVVCGFVQTAPGADVLSRLLGNLVVKNKKAQFVVTQKLLLLQYSCPTAMLQNLLGYLALDNSRRFLLIKVLQELMETWASSSAVKHSPVEQQLYISKAILICLSHLKDVEIDSHRQELFTCMMEGMKCHLDSNLPRIRCLGMIVAESISSRINTDGPILKFQYEEDDETRELKSLLTQMLSPPSVISPPDEGRKDSPSAVTEAELKPGRKPLAAACAVSEEGSDSELDSDDDFIPYDMSADKELKKTKAPLYIRDCIEVLTGPEDMDKWEATMRVLETLIQRNTAATQEVSVELAKVLLHLEEKTYIDDFVELRQKALVTVTITDPIPVAQYLTSQFYSMNYSLRQRMDILDVLALAAQELSRPKAPGKNKPSSIQTPCIQILPGSDSSKDWRKIVDERIKSKTRRFAKGQSQVELVCAPNKFSSVAGHFFFPLIQNFDRPLVTFDLLGDDHFVLGRLAHTLAILLYFAVNTVVAAAMGKALLEFVWALRFHTDSYVRQGLLSCISSTLLSVPSDRLLEDVTEELVETQAWLADVAEKDPDGDCRRLALQNLLLMENLKKKLETAPS
;
A
#
# COMPACT_ATOMS: atom_id res chain seq x y z
N MET A 1 -20.35 -24.58 39.42
CA MET A 1 -21.52 -23.95 40.07
C MET A 1 -21.11 -23.10 41.28
N SER A 2 -19.86 -23.17 41.77
CA SER A 2 -19.34 -22.42 42.92
C SER A 2 -19.13 -20.92 42.69
N ASP A 3 -18.95 -20.45 41.45
CA ASP A 3 -18.42 -19.09 41.21
C ASP A 3 -19.44 -18.05 40.72
N LEU A 4 -20.70 -18.46 40.53
CA LEU A 4 -21.81 -17.59 40.09
C LEU A 4 -22.86 -17.40 41.19
N LEU A 5 -23.06 -18.40 42.04
CA LEU A 5 -24.02 -18.33 43.14
C LEU A 5 -23.69 -17.23 44.16
N PRO A 6 -22.42 -17.05 44.61
CA PRO A 6 -22.07 -15.96 45.53
C PRO A 6 -22.11 -14.58 44.87
N VAL A 7 -21.96 -14.53 43.54
CA VAL A 7 -21.96 -13.30 42.74
C VAL A 7 -23.37 -12.82 42.50
N VAL A 8 -24.26 -13.72 42.08
CA VAL A 8 -25.70 -13.44 41.95
C VAL A 8 -26.29 -13.18 43.33
N GLN A 9 -25.90 -13.91 44.38
CA GLN A 9 -26.31 -13.60 45.75
C GLN A 9 -25.74 -12.28 46.25
N SER A 10 -24.48 -11.92 45.98
CA SER A 10 -23.92 -10.62 46.41
C SER A 10 -24.48 -9.45 45.61
N ILE A 11 -24.78 -9.63 44.32
CA ILE A 11 -25.42 -8.62 43.47
C ILE A 11 -26.88 -8.46 43.91
N LEU A 12 -27.65 -9.55 44.02
CA LEU A 12 -29.03 -9.51 44.51
C LEU A 12 -29.12 -9.03 45.97
N TYR A 13 -28.15 -9.35 46.83
CA TYR A 13 -28.09 -8.89 48.22
C TYR A 13 -27.75 -7.40 48.33
N ARG A 14 -26.85 -6.88 47.49
CA ARG A 14 -26.55 -5.44 47.42
C ARG A 14 -27.68 -4.64 46.76
N MET A 15 -28.28 -5.17 45.70
CA MET A 15 -29.53 -4.66 45.13
C MET A 15 -30.66 -4.61 46.16
N ASN A 16 -30.85 -5.65 46.99
CA ASN A 16 -31.85 -5.65 48.08
C ASN A 16 -31.55 -4.57 49.13
N LYS A 17 -30.28 -4.23 49.34
CA LYS A 17 -29.85 -3.22 50.31
C LYS A 17 -30.00 -1.79 49.77
N ALA A 18 -29.80 -1.55 48.47
CA ALA A 18 -30.01 -0.22 47.87
C ALA A 18 -31.44 0.06 47.41
N LEU A 19 -32.24 -0.98 47.12
CA LEU A 19 -33.70 -0.84 46.90
C LEU A 19 -34.48 -0.55 48.21
N GLY A 20 -33.80 -0.43 49.35
CA GLY A 20 -34.33 -0.16 50.68
C GLY A 20 -34.92 1.23 50.93
N THR A 21 -35.02 2.09 49.92
CA THR A 21 -35.89 3.28 49.95
C THR A 21 -36.89 3.25 48.79
N GLY A 22 -37.89 2.38 48.92
CA GLY A 22 -39.26 2.68 48.49
C GLY A 22 -39.61 2.49 47.01
N MET A 23 -39.51 1.27 46.47
CA MET A 23 -40.46 0.79 45.45
C MET A 23 -40.86 -0.65 45.72
N LYS A 24 -42.15 -0.89 45.98
CA LYS A 24 -42.75 -2.18 46.40
C LYS A 24 -42.83 -3.27 45.31
N SER A 25 -42.08 -3.17 44.21
CA SER A 25 -42.25 -4.06 43.04
C SER A 25 -41.32 -5.30 43.02
N THR A 26 -40.22 -5.33 43.76
CA THR A 26 -39.23 -6.43 43.72
C THR A 26 -39.53 -7.62 44.64
N GLN A 27 -40.54 -7.55 45.51
CA GLN A 27 -41.00 -8.71 46.30
C GLN A 27 -41.63 -9.84 45.47
N ARG A 28 -41.81 -9.66 44.15
CA ARG A 28 -42.34 -10.70 43.25
C ARG A 28 -41.30 -11.64 42.64
N PHE A 29 -39.99 -11.38 42.79
CA PHE A 29 -38.94 -12.10 42.03
C PHE A 29 -38.11 -13.11 42.83
N LEU A 30 -38.47 -13.36 44.10
CA LEU A 30 -37.89 -14.45 44.88
C LEU A 30 -39.02 -15.43 45.26
N PRO A 31 -38.87 -16.75 45.00
CA PRO A 31 -39.71 -17.73 45.68
C PRO A 31 -39.46 -17.59 47.19
N SER A 32 -40.53 -17.46 47.96
CA SER A 32 -40.50 -17.68 49.40
C SER A 32 -39.78 -19.00 49.68
N THR A 33 -38.73 -18.92 50.50
CA THR A 33 -37.96 -20.04 51.05
C THR A 33 -38.73 -21.37 51.09
N PRO A 34 -38.28 -22.43 50.41
CA PRO A 34 -38.52 -23.77 50.88
C PRO A 34 -37.30 -24.20 51.71
N SER A 35 -37.54 -24.51 52.97
CA SER A 35 -36.69 -25.35 53.80
C SER A 35 -36.17 -26.55 52.98
N PHE A 36 -34.86 -26.63 52.77
CA PHE A 36 -34.23 -27.83 52.20
C PHE A 36 -34.17 -28.92 53.28
N PRO A 37 -34.79 -30.10 53.11
CA PRO A 37 -34.38 -31.28 53.86
C PRO A 37 -33.05 -31.77 53.29
N CYS A 38 -32.14 -32.14 54.19
CA CYS A 38 -30.94 -32.90 53.87
C CYS A 38 -31.31 -34.22 53.15
N SER A 39 -30.35 -34.75 52.37
CA SER A 39 -30.29 -36.07 51.72
C SER A 39 -30.75 -36.16 50.26
N TRP A 40 -29.85 -35.90 49.29
CA TRP A 40 -29.91 -36.59 47.99
C TRP A 40 -28.51 -37.02 47.57
N ASP A 41 -28.44 -38.29 47.23
CA ASP A 41 -27.33 -39.21 47.41
C ASP A 41 -26.34 -39.22 46.24
N ARG A 42 -25.13 -39.71 46.51
CA ARG A 42 -24.13 -40.05 45.49
C ARG A 42 -24.60 -41.30 44.76
N SER A 43 -24.79 -41.22 43.44
CA SER A 43 -24.40 -42.27 42.47
C SER A 43 -25.08 -42.05 41.11
N CYS A 44 -24.27 -41.86 40.07
CA CYS A 44 -24.49 -42.43 38.73
C CYS A 44 -23.24 -42.12 37.90
N GLN A 45 -22.27 -43.02 37.98
CA GLN A 45 -21.23 -43.16 36.96
C GLN A 45 -21.86 -43.81 35.73
N CYS A 46 -22.05 -43.05 34.66
CA CYS A 46 -22.27 -43.60 33.33
C CYS A 46 -21.19 -43.07 32.39
N ASN A 47 -20.22 -43.94 32.10
CA ASN A 47 -19.30 -43.82 30.97
C ASN A 47 -20.09 -44.07 29.67
N SER A 48 -20.38 -43.04 28.90
CA SER A 48 -20.55 -43.16 27.44
C SER A 48 -20.36 -41.80 26.77
N SER A 49 -19.46 -41.76 25.81
CA SER A 49 -19.10 -40.61 24.99
C SER A 49 -20.12 -40.42 23.87
N SER A 50 -21.29 -39.84 24.18
CA SER A 50 -22.23 -39.19 23.22
C SER A 50 -23.55 -38.73 23.87
N CYS A 51 -23.51 -38.14 25.07
CA CYS A 51 -24.66 -37.40 25.60
C CYS A 51 -24.42 -35.89 25.48
N LEU A 52 -25.16 -35.22 24.59
CA LEU A 52 -25.40 -33.79 24.65
C LEU A 52 -25.89 -33.45 26.07
N LYS A 53 -25.08 -32.73 26.83
CA LYS A 53 -25.40 -32.34 28.21
C LYS A 53 -26.48 -31.26 28.18
N VAL A 54 -27.73 -31.66 28.36
CA VAL A 54 -28.86 -30.74 28.59
C VAL A 54 -28.52 -29.87 29.82
N PRO A 55 -28.63 -28.53 29.75
CA PRO A 55 -28.36 -27.66 30.88
C PRO A 55 -29.28 -27.99 32.06
N SER A 56 -28.74 -27.99 33.29
CA SER A 56 -29.53 -28.32 34.48
C SER A 56 -30.64 -27.30 34.71
N PHE A 57 -31.82 -27.72 35.19
CA PHE A 57 -32.97 -26.84 35.46
C PHE A 57 -32.62 -25.61 36.34
N CYS A 58 -31.69 -25.78 37.27
CA CYS A 58 -31.16 -24.70 38.10
C CYS A 58 -30.36 -23.66 37.28
N LEU A 59 -29.57 -24.12 36.30
CA LEU A 59 -28.83 -23.24 35.41
C LEU A 59 -29.77 -22.42 34.52
N VAL A 60 -30.81 -23.04 33.96
CA VAL A 60 -31.83 -22.34 33.13
C VAL A 60 -32.50 -21.23 33.94
N LYS A 61 -32.97 -21.52 35.16
CA LYS A 61 -33.56 -20.49 36.04
C LYS A 61 -32.61 -19.35 36.38
N ILE A 62 -31.32 -19.64 36.59
CA ILE A 62 -30.32 -18.59 36.87
C ILE A 62 -30.12 -17.71 35.62
N VAL A 63 -30.11 -18.31 34.43
CA VAL A 63 -29.99 -17.59 33.16
C VAL A 63 -31.20 -16.69 32.94
N ASP A 64 -32.42 -17.16 33.23
CA ASP A 64 -33.66 -16.35 33.14
C ASP A 64 -33.62 -15.15 34.11
N ILE A 65 -33.19 -15.37 35.35
CA ILE A 65 -33.04 -14.29 36.35
C ILE A 65 -31.99 -13.27 35.89
N LEU A 66 -30.87 -13.74 35.34
CA LEU A 66 -29.83 -12.86 34.81
C LEU A 66 -30.32 -12.06 33.61
N GLU A 67 -31.09 -12.67 32.71
CA GLU A 67 -31.69 -11.97 31.58
C GLU A 67 -32.64 -10.88 32.07
N GLN A 68 -33.50 -11.20 33.03
CA GLN A 68 -34.40 -10.21 33.63
C GLN A 68 -33.63 -9.07 34.30
N PHE A 69 -32.58 -9.40 35.07
CA PHE A 69 -31.69 -8.41 35.69
C PHE A 69 -31.07 -7.47 34.66
N LEU A 70 -30.63 -7.98 33.50
CA LEU A 70 -30.09 -7.16 32.42
C LEU A 70 -31.18 -6.28 31.78
N ARG A 71 -32.38 -6.80 31.55
CA ARG A 71 -33.50 -6.07 30.94
C ARG A 71 -34.04 -4.94 31.83
N GLU A 72 -33.94 -5.09 33.15
CA GLU A 72 -34.39 -4.09 34.13
C GLU A 72 -33.35 -3.01 34.45
N GLY A 73 -32.23 -2.94 33.72
CA GLY A 73 -31.16 -1.96 33.98
C GLY A 73 -30.35 -2.29 35.23
N GLY A 74 -30.26 -3.58 35.58
CA GLY A 74 -29.57 -4.03 36.78
C GLY A 74 -28.07 -3.68 36.79
N LEU A 75 -27.43 -3.63 35.62
CA LEU A 75 -26.01 -3.26 35.50
C LEU A 75 -25.78 -1.79 35.84
N SER A 76 -26.61 -0.87 35.35
CA SER A 76 -26.52 0.55 35.70
C SER A 76 -26.80 0.78 37.18
N ALA A 77 -27.79 0.10 37.77
CA ALA A 77 -28.06 0.18 39.21
C ALA A 77 -26.85 -0.29 40.05
N LEU A 78 -26.25 -1.43 39.68
CA LEU A 78 -25.08 -2.00 40.33
C LEU A 78 -23.85 -1.09 40.22
N MET A 79 -23.57 -0.56 39.04
CA MET A 79 -22.46 0.38 38.84
C MET A 79 -22.68 1.68 39.62
N TRP A 80 -23.91 2.21 39.60
CA TRP A 80 -24.29 3.42 40.34
C TRP A 80 -24.10 3.28 41.85
N GLU A 81 -24.51 2.15 42.43
CA GLU A 81 -24.27 1.87 43.85
C GLU A 81 -22.78 1.92 44.21
N VAL A 82 -21.91 1.34 43.39
CA VAL A 82 -20.46 1.36 43.63
C VAL A 82 -19.91 2.78 43.51
N CYS A 83 -20.38 3.56 42.55
CA CYS A 83 -20.01 4.96 42.36
C CYS A 83 -20.41 5.84 43.55
N GLN A 84 -21.58 5.57 44.16
CA GLN A 84 -22.08 6.28 45.34
C GLN A 84 -21.38 5.81 46.64
N GLN A 85 -21.19 4.49 46.80
CA GLN A 85 -20.59 3.87 47.99
C GLN A 85 -19.07 3.99 48.05
N GLN A 86 -18.34 4.32 46.98
CA GLN A 86 -16.90 4.63 47.09
C GLN A 86 -16.63 5.91 47.93
N ALA A 87 -17.65 6.69 48.27
CA ALA A 87 -17.60 7.67 49.35
C ALA A 87 -17.54 7.04 50.76
N GLN A 88 -17.80 5.73 50.90
CA GLN A 88 -17.81 4.91 52.13
C GLN A 88 -17.17 3.51 51.89
N ALA A 89 -15.83 3.44 51.99
CA ALA A 89 -14.95 2.26 52.12
C ALA A 89 -15.53 0.86 51.79
N ALA A 90 -15.59 0.48 50.51
CA ALA A 90 -15.74 -0.92 50.08
C ALA A 90 -14.35 -1.58 49.89
N SER A 91 -14.22 -2.88 50.18
CA SER A 91 -12.98 -3.64 50.03
C SER A 91 -12.56 -3.77 48.54
N PRO A 92 -11.29 -3.51 48.18
CA PRO A 92 -10.82 -3.52 46.78
C PRO A 92 -10.95 -4.89 46.09
N GLU A 93 -10.76 -5.98 46.83
CA GLU A 93 -10.87 -7.37 46.33
C GLU A 93 -12.28 -7.69 45.78
N LEU A 94 -13.30 -7.13 46.42
CA LEU A 94 -14.68 -7.34 46.02
C LEU A 94 -15.02 -6.54 44.75
N GLN A 95 -14.44 -5.34 44.59
CA GLN A 95 -14.60 -4.54 43.36
C GLN A 95 -13.93 -5.23 42.17
N GLU A 96 -12.75 -5.80 42.35
CA GLU A 96 -12.08 -6.56 41.29
C GLU A 96 -12.84 -7.83 40.92
N THR A 97 -13.40 -8.54 41.90
CA THR A 97 -14.26 -9.70 41.66
C THR A 97 -15.50 -9.30 40.86
N LEU A 98 -16.18 -8.22 41.26
CA LEU A 98 -17.36 -7.69 40.56
C LEU A 98 -17.03 -7.30 39.11
N LEU A 99 -15.93 -6.57 38.92
CA LEU A 99 -15.44 -6.15 37.61
C LEU A 99 -15.22 -7.35 36.68
N ASN A 100 -14.49 -8.36 37.14
CA ASN A 100 -14.21 -9.56 36.34
C ASN A 100 -15.51 -10.32 36.01
N LYS A 101 -16.49 -10.34 36.92
CA LYS A 101 -17.77 -11.01 36.68
C LYS A 101 -18.65 -10.26 35.68
N VAL A 102 -18.69 -8.93 35.73
CA VAL A 102 -19.44 -8.11 34.76
C VAL A 102 -18.86 -8.26 33.35
N VAL A 103 -17.52 -8.20 33.21
CA VAL A 103 -16.89 -8.24 31.88
C VAL A 103 -16.89 -9.64 31.28
N CYS A 104 -16.62 -10.68 32.08
CA CYS A 104 -16.53 -12.06 31.59
C CYS A 104 -17.88 -12.83 31.63
N LEU A 105 -19.00 -12.16 31.92
CA LEU A 105 -20.32 -12.81 31.98
C LEU A 105 -20.68 -13.54 30.67
N PRO A 106 -20.53 -12.93 29.47
CA PRO A 106 -20.78 -13.62 28.20
C PRO A 106 -19.96 -14.90 28.03
N ASP A 107 -18.66 -14.86 28.34
CA ASP A 107 -17.75 -15.98 28.14
C ASP A 107 -18.05 -17.11 29.13
N HIS A 108 -18.36 -16.77 30.38
CA HIS A 108 -18.77 -17.75 31.39
C HIS A 108 -20.06 -18.46 30.98
N LEU A 109 -21.06 -17.73 30.47
CA LEU A 109 -22.33 -18.32 30.03
C LEU A 109 -22.15 -19.15 28.76
N SER A 110 -21.42 -18.64 27.78
CA SER A 110 -21.10 -19.38 26.54
C SER A 110 -20.42 -20.72 26.83
N ASN A 111 -19.41 -20.71 27.70
CA ASN A 111 -18.67 -21.92 28.11
C ASN A 111 -19.54 -22.93 28.88
N LYS A 112 -20.60 -22.48 29.55
CA LYS A 112 -21.50 -23.35 30.34
C LYS A 112 -22.70 -23.83 29.55
N LEU A 113 -23.17 -23.07 28.56
CA LEU A 113 -24.38 -23.36 27.78
C LEU A 113 -24.08 -24.00 26.42
N GLN A 114 -22.81 -24.05 25.98
CA GLN A 114 -22.32 -24.84 24.84
C GLN A 114 -23.12 -24.73 23.52
N GLY A 115 -23.88 -23.64 23.32
CA GLY A 115 -24.68 -23.40 22.12
C GLY A 115 -26.10 -22.89 22.38
N GLU A 116 -26.71 -23.21 23.54
CA GLU A 116 -28.05 -22.76 23.94
C GLU A 116 -28.00 -21.45 24.74
N ASN A 117 -27.27 -20.45 24.26
CA ASN A 117 -27.15 -19.17 24.95
C ASN A 117 -28.21 -18.18 24.47
N LEU A 118 -28.78 -17.39 25.37
CA LEU A 118 -29.76 -16.36 25.00
C LEU A 118 -29.08 -15.21 24.25
N PRO A 119 -29.76 -14.57 23.28
CA PRO A 119 -29.16 -13.52 22.46
C PRO A 119 -28.55 -12.37 23.26
N ILE A 120 -29.14 -12.00 24.39
CA ILE A 120 -28.67 -10.89 25.25
C ILE A 120 -27.26 -11.10 25.79
N PHE A 121 -26.82 -12.36 25.94
CA PHE A 121 -25.50 -12.71 26.46
C PHE A 121 -24.45 -12.93 25.36
N LEU A 122 -24.84 -12.83 24.09
CA LEU A 122 -23.86 -12.85 22.99
C LEU A 122 -23.02 -11.56 23.06
N PRO A 123 -21.69 -11.61 22.86
CA PRO A 123 -20.84 -10.41 22.91
C PRO A 123 -21.34 -9.24 22.05
N GLN A 124 -21.91 -9.55 20.88
CA GLN A 124 -22.46 -8.57 19.95
C GLN A 124 -23.64 -7.77 20.52
N ASN A 125 -24.35 -8.30 21.51
CA ASN A 125 -25.51 -7.66 22.15
C ASN A 125 -25.19 -7.20 23.57
N TYR A 126 -24.42 -7.97 24.32
CA TYR A 126 -24.09 -7.68 25.71
C TYR A 126 -23.21 -6.44 25.86
N PHE A 127 -22.16 -6.28 25.06
CA PHE A 127 -21.24 -5.13 25.21
C PHE A 127 -21.85 -3.80 24.73
N PRO A 128 -22.70 -3.76 23.68
CA PRO A 128 -23.51 -2.58 23.39
C PRO A 128 -24.50 -2.26 24.52
N LEU A 129 -25.18 -3.27 25.08
CA LEU A 129 -26.05 -3.08 26.25
C LEU A 129 -25.26 -2.50 27.42
N LEU A 130 -24.10 -3.06 27.75
CA LEU A 130 -23.21 -2.53 28.80
C LEU A 130 -22.79 -1.08 28.50
N GLY A 131 -22.55 -0.73 27.24
CA GLY A 131 -22.33 0.65 26.80
C GLY A 131 -23.52 1.57 27.12
N THR A 132 -24.75 1.15 26.81
CA THR A 132 -25.95 1.93 27.16
C THR A 132 -26.13 2.07 28.68
N GLU A 133 -25.84 1.02 29.45
CA GLU A 133 -25.91 1.04 30.91
C GLU A 133 -24.85 1.97 31.52
N ILE A 134 -23.64 2.03 30.95
CA ILE A 134 -22.61 3.00 31.33
C ILE A 134 -23.10 4.44 31.09
N ILE A 135 -23.73 4.73 29.95
CA ILE A 135 -24.27 6.07 29.67
C ILE A 135 -25.32 6.47 30.72
N GLN A 136 -26.21 5.55 31.10
CA GLN A 136 -27.20 5.82 32.16
C GLN A 136 -26.55 6.13 33.51
N VAL A 137 -25.48 5.41 33.88
CA VAL A 137 -24.71 5.70 35.09
C VAL A 137 -24.05 7.08 35.01
N LEU A 138 -23.44 7.40 33.88
CA LEU A 138 -22.84 8.72 33.66
C LEU A 138 -23.88 9.83 33.72
N GLN A 139 -25.10 9.62 33.22
CA GLN A 139 -26.20 10.58 33.37
C GLN A 139 -26.52 10.83 34.85
N ARG A 140 -26.65 9.77 35.66
CA ARG A 140 -26.90 9.90 37.11
C ARG A 140 -25.76 10.60 37.86
N ILE A 141 -24.51 10.33 37.46
CA ILE A 141 -23.33 11.03 37.98
C ILE A 141 -23.42 12.52 37.62
N SER A 142 -23.74 12.85 36.37
CA SER A 142 -23.90 14.24 35.91
C SER A 142 -24.97 14.99 36.70
N ASP A 143 -26.14 14.38 36.90
CA ASP A 143 -27.24 14.96 37.66
C ASP A 143 -26.85 15.17 39.14
N SER A 144 -26.11 14.22 39.73
CA SER A 144 -25.63 14.33 41.11
C SER A 144 -24.55 15.40 41.29
N LEU A 145 -23.63 15.52 40.33
CA LEU A 145 -22.62 16.57 40.31
C LEU A 145 -23.26 17.96 40.17
N ARG A 146 -24.31 18.08 39.33
CA ARG A 146 -25.11 19.31 39.23
C ARG A 146 -25.87 19.62 40.52
N GLY A 147 -26.26 18.59 41.26
CA GLY A 147 -26.85 18.69 42.60
C GLY A 147 -25.84 18.94 43.73
N GLY A 148 -24.54 19.07 43.43
CA GLY A 148 -23.49 19.34 44.42
C GLY A 148 -23.07 18.14 45.27
N LEU A 149 -23.37 16.91 44.83
CA LEU A 149 -22.97 15.67 45.50
C LEU A 149 -21.74 15.07 44.82
N ASP A 150 -20.78 14.61 45.64
CA ASP A 150 -19.57 13.93 45.15
C ASP A 150 -19.86 12.48 44.76
N CYS A 151 -19.36 12.05 43.60
CA CYS A 151 -19.51 10.68 43.07
C CYS A 151 -18.18 10.21 42.45
N SER A 152 -17.87 8.91 42.58
CA SER A 152 -16.68 8.31 41.96
C SER A 152 -16.99 7.73 40.58
N ILE A 153 -16.20 8.08 39.56
CA ILE A 153 -16.29 7.49 38.21
C ILE A 153 -15.38 6.26 38.02
N SER A 154 -14.51 5.98 39.00
CA SER A 154 -13.38 5.04 38.82
C SER A 154 -13.82 3.62 38.48
N PHE A 155 -14.92 3.13 39.06
CA PHE A 155 -15.42 1.79 38.74
C PHE A 155 -15.90 1.69 37.28
N VAL A 156 -16.59 2.72 36.77
CA VAL A 156 -17.02 2.79 35.37
C VAL A 156 -15.81 2.83 34.43
N SER A 157 -14.77 3.59 34.79
CA SER A 157 -13.48 3.60 34.07
C SER A 157 -12.82 2.23 34.02
N GLN A 158 -12.85 1.49 35.13
CA GLN A 158 -12.30 0.14 35.20
C GLN A 158 -13.08 -0.85 34.34
N VAL A 159 -14.43 -0.78 34.34
CA VAL A 159 -15.28 -1.58 33.45
C VAL A 159 -14.93 -1.29 31.99
N LEU A 160 -14.90 -0.02 31.58
CA LEU A 160 -14.53 0.38 30.22
C LEU A 160 -13.14 -0.16 29.83
N GLY A 161 -12.13 0.07 30.67
CA GLY A 161 -10.77 -0.37 30.42
C GLY A 161 -10.63 -1.89 30.29
N LYS A 162 -11.27 -2.63 31.20
CA LYS A 162 -11.24 -4.10 31.19
C LYS A 162 -11.94 -4.67 29.95
N VAL A 163 -13.08 -4.13 29.52
CA VAL A 163 -13.77 -4.54 28.29
C VAL A 163 -12.89 -4.31 27.06
N CYS A 164 -12.23 -3.16 26.96
CA CYS A 164 -11.35 -2.85 25.84
C CYS A 164 -10.17 -3.82 25.73
N VAL A 165 -9.53 -4.18 26.85
CA VAL A 165 -8.44 -5.16 26.87
C VAL A 165 -8.90 -6.59 26.62
N HIS A 166 -10.16 -6.91 26.95
CA HIS A 166 -10.78 -8.19 26.62
C HIS A 166 -11.13 -8.34 25.12
N GLY A 167 -10.69 -7.40 24.26
CA GLY A 167 -10.89 -7.45 22.82
C GLY A 167 -12.27 -6.98 22.35
N ARG A 168 -13.09 -6.41 23.25
CA ARG A 168 -14.48 -6.01 22.97
C ARG A 168 -14.66 -4.50 22.83
N ARG A 169 -13.57 -3.82 22.45
CA ARG A 169 -13.51 -2.36 22.34
C ARG A 169 -14.46 -1.83 21.25
N LYS A 170 -14.64 -2.54 20.15
CA LYS A 170 -15.46 -2.09 19.02
C LYS A 170 -16.94 -2.05 19.41
N GLU A 171 -17.40 -3.09 20.08
CA GLU A 171 -18.79 -3.29 20.47
C GLU A 171 -19.24 -2.31 21.56
N ILE A 172 -18.39 -2.05 22.56
CA ILE A 172 -18.73 -1.09 23.62
C ILE A 172 -18.62 0.36 23.12
N LEU A 173 -17.55 0.70 22.39
CA LEU A 173 -17.32 2.08 21.94
C LEU A 173 -18.21 2.51 20.78
N SER A 174 -18.70 1.57 19.95
CA SER A 174 -19.71 1.89 18.93
C SER A 174 -21.02 2.44 19.52
N THR A 175 -21.26 2.18 20.80
CA THR A 175 -22.42 2.69 21.54
C THR A 175 -22.04 3.92 22.36
N LEU A 176 -20.91 3.86 23.08
CA LEU A 176 -20.48 4.96 23.96
C LEU A 176 -20.10 6.22 23.19
N VAL A 177 -19.27 6.11 22.15
CA VAL A 177 -18.67 7.29 21.50
C VAL A 177 -19.70 8.17 20.81
N PRO A 178 -20.68 7.66 20.04
CA PRO A 178 -21.73 8.50 19.46
C PRO A 178 -22.53 9.27 20.51
N CYS A 179 -22.97 8.61 21.59
CA CYS A 179 -23.73 9.27 22.65
C CYS A 179 -22.89 10.33 23.39
N LEU A 180 -21.64 10.02 23.75
CA LEU A 180 -20.75 10.98 24.38
C LEU A 180 -20.40 12.14 23.44
N THR A 181 -20.33 11.90 22.13
CA THR A 181 -20.08 12.94 21.13
C THR A 181 -21.19 13.99 21.17
N ASP A 182 -22.45 13.57 21.26
CA ASP A 182 -23.58 14.50 21.32
C ASP A 182 -23.67 15.21 22.67
N LEU A 183 -23.51 14.48 23.78
CA LEU A 183 -23.58 15.05 25.13
C LEU A 183 -22.47 16.07 25.41
N THR A 184 -21.27 15.87 24.85
CA THR A 184 -20.13 16.78 25.07
C THR A 184 -20.14 18.03 24.21
N LYS A 185 -20.98 18.12 23.17
CA LYS A 185 -21.04 19.31 22.28
C LYS A 185 -21.45 20.57 23.04
N SER A 186 -22.44 20.48 23.91
CA SER A 186 -23.04 21.64 24.60
C SER A 186 -22.76 21.70 26.10
N ASP A 187 -22.22 20.64 26.70
CA ASP A 187 -22.06 20.55 28.16
C ASP A 187 -20.60 20.30 28.59
N CYS A 188 -20.05 21.25 29.34
CA CYS A 188 -18.70 21.18 29.87
C CYS A 188 -18.56 20.19 31.04
N ILE A 189 -19.64 19.86 31.75
CA ILE A 189 -19.65 18.82 32.79
C ILE A 189 -19.41 17.48 32.13
N TRP A 190 -20.12 17.19 31.02
CA TRP A 190 -19.91 15.97 30.24
C TRP A 190 -18.49 15.85 29.69
N GLN A 191 -17.88 16.95 29.23
CA GLN A 191 -16.47 16.94 28.81
C GLN A 191 -15.54 16.56 29.97
N ARG A 192 -15.67 17.23 31.13
CA ARG A 192 -14.85 16.94 32.31
C ARG A 192 -15.04 15.51 32.81
N MET A 193 -16.27 15.01 32.76
CA MET A 193 -16.59 13.62 33.11
C MET A 193 -15.92 12.64 32.14
N CYS A 194 -15.95 12.88 30.83
CA CYS A 194 -15.24 12.04 29.86
C CYS A 194 -13.74 12.03 30.12
N TRP A 195 -13.13 13.19 30.43
CA TRP A 195 -11.71 13.25 30.77
C TRP A 195 -11.41 12.41 32.01
N ARG A 196 -12.21 12.54 33.07
CA ARG A 196 -12.08 11.71 34.28
C ARG A 196 -12.31 10.23 34.03
N LEU A 197 -13.28 9.89 33.16
CA LEU A 197 -13.57 8.52 32.76
C LEU A 197 -12.33 7.84 32.19
N VAL A 198 -11.59 8.53 31.31
CA VAL A 198 -10.38 7.96 30.71
C VAL A 198 -9.15 8.10 31.61
N GLU A 199 -9.00 9.21 32.34
CA GLU A 199 -7.90 9.42 33.30
C GLU A 199 -7.87 8.36 34.42
N CYS A 200 -9.02 7.85 34.85
CA CYS A 200 -9.12 6.81 35.88
C CYS A 200 -8.93 5.37 35.36
N VAL A 201 -8.65 5.18 34.07
CA VAL A 201 -8.33 3.85 33.52
C VAL A 201 -6.92 3.44 33.97
N PRO A 202 -6.73 2.23 34.53
CA PRO A 202 -5.40 1.72 34.86
C PRO A 202 -4.44 1.69 33.66
N ASP A 203 -3.16 2.02 33.88
CA ASP A 203 -2.15 2.12 32.81
C ASP A 203 -2.03 0.84 31.95
N ARG A 204 -2.20 -0.33 32.57
CA ARG A 204 -2.20 -1.63 31.87
C ARG A 204 -3.30 -1.77 30.81
N TRP A 205 -4.36 -0.95 30.88
CA TRP A 205 -5.50 -0.96 29.96
C TRP A 205 -5.58 0.29 29.07
N MET A 206 -4.76 1.30 29.36
CA MET A 206 -4.77 2.61 28.70
C MET A 206 -4.64 2.51 27.19
N GLU A 207 -3.75 1.65 26.70
CA GLU A 207 -3.54 1.45 25.26
C GLU A 207 -4.81 1.02 24.54
N ALA A 208 -5.49 -0.02 25.04
CA ALA A 208 -6.68 -0.55 24.38
C ALA A 208 -7.82 0.49 24.36
N VAL A 209 -7.94 1.30 25.40
CA VAL A 209 -8.93 2.38 25.49
C VAL A 209 -8.59 3.50 24.52
N VAL A 210 -7.38 4.05 24.55
CA VAL A 210 -6.95 5.14 23.66
C VAL A 210 -7.06 4.72 22.20
N CYS A 211 -6.57 3.55 21.82
CA CYS A 211 -6.72 3.02 20.46
C CYS A 211 -8.19 2.90 20.06
N GLY A 212 -9.06 2.47 20.98
CA GLY A 212 -10.49 2.37 20.73
C GLY A 212 -11.14 3.74 20.45
N PHE A 213 -10.85 4.76 21.26
CA PHE A 213 -11.39 6.11 21.07
C PHE A 213 -10.89 6.74 19.76
N VAL A 214 -9.60 6.60 19.47
CA VAL A 214 -9.01 7.08 18.21
C VAL A 214 -9.65 6.38 17.00
N GLN A 215 -10.01 5.09 17.13
CA GLN A 215 -10.66 4.32 16.08
C GLN A 215 -12.12 4.68 15.82
N THR A 216 -12.83 5.20 16.82
CA THR A 216 -14.29 5.37 16.77
C THR A 216 -14.73 6.83 16.72
N ALA A 217 -13.88 7.77 17.15
CA ALA A 217 -14.19 9.18 17.05
C ALA A 217 -14.24 9.63 15.57
N PRO A 218 -15.27 10.38 15.16
CA PRO A 218 -15.43 10.81 13.77
C PRO A 218 -14.51 11.98 13.40
N GLY A 219 -13.92 12.68 14.37
CA GLY A 219 -13.09 13.88 14.15
C GLY A 219 -12.15 14.20 15.31
N ALA A 220 -11.12 15.01 15.03
CA ALA A 220 -10.16 15.50 16.02
C ALA A 220 -10.81 16.34 17.14
N ASP A 221 -11.84 17.12 16.80
CA ASP A 221 -12.59 17.95 17.75
C ASP A 221 -13.34 17.09 18.78
N VAL A 222 -13.97 16.01 18.32
CA VAL A 222 -14.65 15.03 19.17
C VAL A 222 -13.61 14.35 20.07
N LEU A 223 -12.50 13.89 19.48
CA LEU A 223 -11.44 13.25 20.24
C LEU A 223 -10.87 14.19 21.32
N SER A 224 -10.75 15.48 21.03
CA SER A 224 -10.33 16.50 22.01
C SER A 224 -11.34 16.68 23.14
N ARG A 225 -12.64 16.71 22.84
CA ARG A 225 -13.69 16.78 23.87
C ARG A 225 -13.75 15.53 24.74
N LEU A 226 -13.49 14.36 24.19
CA LEU A 226 -13.55 13.08 24.92
C LEU A 226 -12.30 12.79 25.76
N LEU A 227 -11.09 13.04 25.21
CA LEU A 227 -9.82 12.69 25.88
C LEU A 227 -9.18 13.88 26.61
N GLY A 228 -9.54 15.13 26.30
CA GLY A 228 -8.95 16.31 26.93
C GLY A 228 -7.43 16.32 26.78
N ASN A 229 -6.70 16.59 27.86
CA ASN A 229 -5.23 16.61 27.90
C ASN A 229 -4.61 15.34 28.49
N LEU A 230 -5.27 14.18 28.28
CA LEU A 230 -4.81 12.88 28.76
C LEU A 230 -3.35 12.59 28.38
N VAL A 231 -2.94 12.90 27.14
CA VAL A 231 -1.57 12.65 26.64
C VAL A 231 -0.50 13.49 27.33
N VAL A 232 -0.87 14.60 27.99
CA VAL A 232 0.07 15.40 28.79
C VAL A 232 0.17 14.86 30.22
N LYS A 233 -0.93 14.31 30.74
CA LYS A 233 -1.03 13.84 32.13
C LYS A 233 -0.55 12.40 32.33
N ASN A 234 -0.71 11.54 31.31
CA ASN A 234 -0.41 10.12 31.40
C ASN A 234 0.65 9.70 30.36
N LYS A 235 1.82 9.25 30.84
CA LYS A 235 2.95 8.83 30.00
C LYS A 235 2.63 7.64 29.10
N LYS A 236 1.76 6.72 29.53
CA LYS A 236 1.37 5.57 28.72
C LYS A 236 0.47 6.00 27.56
N ALA A 237 -0.50 6.89 27.82
CA ALA A 237 -1.33 7.48 26.76
C ALA A 237 -0.48 8.30 25.78
N GLN A 238 0.47 9.09 26.30
CA GLN A 238 1.45 9.83 25.49
C GLN A 238 2.18 8.88 24.53
N PHE A 239 2.84 7.84 25.05
CA PHE A 239 3.57 6.87 24.24
C PHE A 239 2.69 6.17 23.20
N VAL A 240 1.46 5.81 23.54
CA VAL A 240 0.56 5.15 22.58
C VAL A 240 0.23 6.07 21.41
N VAL A 241 -0.11 7.33 21.69
CA VAL A 241 -0.48 8.34 20.69
C VAL A 241 0.72 8.81 19.87
N THR A 242 1.85 9.13 20.49
CA THR A 242 2.98 9.77 19.80
C THR A 242 3.95 8.77 19.18
N GLN A 243 3.99 7.52 19.65
CA GLN A 243 5.01 6.54 19.24
C GLN A 243 4.37 5.27 18.68
N LYS A 244 3.55 4.56 19.47
CA LYS A 244 3.08 3.23 19.08
C LYS A 244 2.16 3.25 17.85
N LEU A 245 1.18 4.16 17.83
CA LEU A 245 0.26 4.29 16.70
C LEU A 245 0.94 4.87 15.45
N LEU A 246 1.97 5.70 15.60
CA LEU A 246 2.60 6.42 14.49
C LEU A 246 3.82 5.70 13.89
N LEU A 247 4.64 5.03 14.70
CA LEU A 247 5.90 4.44 14.24
C LEU A 247 5.88 2.90 14.28
N LEU A 248 5.18 2.29 15.24
CA LEU A 248 5.28 0.85 15.48
C LEU A 248 4.17 0.00 14.83
N GLN A 249 2.93 0.51 14.74
CA GLN A 249 1.79 -0.28 14.25
C GLN A 249 1.42 0.00 12.79
N TYR A 250 1.72 1.20 12.25
CA TYR A 250 1.49 1.69 10.87
C TYR A 250 0.23 1.21 10.12
N SER A 251 -0.81 0.83 10.86
CA SER A 251 -2.04 0.19 10.36
C SER A 251 -3.26 1.11 10.47
N CYS A 252 -3.05 2.37 10.86
CA CYS A 252 -4.13 3.34 10.94
C CYS A 252 -4.51 3.84 9.53
N PRO A 253 -5.81 3.84 9.18
CA PRO A 253 -6.30 4.56 8.01
C PRO A 253 -5.95 6.06 8.06
N THR A 254 -5.85 6.71 6.89
CA THR A 254 -5.53 8.14 6.76
C THR A 254 -6.44 9.03 7.63
N ALA A 255 -7.75 8.76 7.68
CA ALA A 255 -8.70 9.52 8.51
C ALA A 255 -8.39 9.43 10.02
N MET A 256 -7.87 8.29 10.47
CA MET A 256 -7.48 8.09 11.86
C MET A 256 -6.20 8.85 12.21
N LEU A 257 -5.23 8.91 11.29
CA LEU A 257 -4.06 9.77 11.42
C LEU A 257 -4.45 11.25 11.52
N GLN A 258 -5.37 11.71 10.68
CA GLN A 258 -5.91 13.08 10.74
C GLN A 258 -6.57 13.38 12.09
N ASN A 259 -7.37 12.45 12.61
CA ASN A 259 -8.00 12.60 13.92
C ASN A 259 -6.97 12.67 15.05
N LEU A 260 -5.96 11.81 15.02
CA LEU A 260 -4.91 11.70 16.03
C LEU A 260 -4.02 12.94 16.06
N LEU A 261 -3.50 13.35 14.90
CA LEU A 261 -2.60 14.50 14.76
C LEU A 261 -3.36 15.82 14.93
N GLY A 262 -4.59 15.90 14.44
CA GLY A 262 -5.48 17.02 14.71
C GLY A 262 -5.79 17.17 16.21
N TYR A 263 -5.98 16.06 16.94
CA TYR A 263 -6.12 16.10 18.39
C TYR A 263 -4.91 16.74 19.06
N LEU A 264 -3.68 16.39 18.69
CA LEU A 264 -2.48 17.05 19.22
C LEU A 264 -2.41 18.53 18.85
N ALA A 265 -2.90 18.91 17.67
CA ALA A 265 -2.87 20.28 17.16
C ALA A 265 -3.88 21.24 17.83
N LEU A 266 -5.07 20.74 18.20
CA LEU A 266 -6.20 21.60 18.57
C LEU A 266 -6.03 22.40 19.87
N ASP A 267 -5.25 21.92 20.85
CA ASP A 267 -5.06 22.57 22.15
C ASP A 267 -3.60 22.95 22.33
N ASN A 268 -3.34 24.21 22.72
CA ASN A 268 -1.99 24.76 22.88
C ASN A 268 -1.12 23.95 23.86
N SER A 269 -1.70 23.32 24.87
CA SER A 269 -0.97 22.49 25.83
C SER A 269 -0.44 21.19 25.24
N ARG A 270 -0.95 20.75 24.07
CA ARG A 270 -0.53 19.52 23.38
C ARG A 270 0.37 19.79 22.18
N ARG A 271 0.45 21.03 21.69
CA ARG A 271 1.17 21.37 20.44
C ARG A 271 2.66 21.01 20.48
N PHE A 272 3.31 21.09 21.64
CA PHE A 272 4.69 20.64 21.78
C PHE A 272 4.87 19.14 21.47
N LEU A 273 3.84 18.31 21.71
CA LEU A 273 3.85 16.89 21.34
C LEU A 273 3.70 16.70 19.84
N LEU A 274 2.93 17.55 19.15
CA LEU A 274 2.82 17.53 17.69
C LEU A 274 4.18 17.81 17.04
N ILE A 275 4.89 18.83 17.52
CA ILE A 275 6.22 19.19 17.03
C ILE A 275 7.20 18.04 17.29
N LYS A 276 7.20 17.49 18.51
CA LYS A 276 8.03 16.33 18.86
C LYS A 276 7.74 15.13 17.94
N VAL A 277 6.47 14.83 17.69
CA VAL A 277 6.05 13.77 16.76
C VAL A 277 6.58 14.03 15.35
N LEU A 278 6.47 15.27 14.86
CA LEU A 278 7.00 15.61 13.54
C LEU A 278 8.52 15.41 13.47
N GLN A 279 9.27 15.82 14.49
CA GLN A 279 10.71 15.60 14.55
C GLN A 279 11.04 14.09 14.51
N GLU A 280 10.39 13.26 15.33
CA GLU A 280 10.61 11.81 15.38
C GLU A 280 10.23 11.12 14.04
N LEU A 281 9.17 11.57 13.39
CA LEU A 281 8.77 11.10 12.06
C LEU A 281 9.80 11.50 10.99
N MET A 282 10.28 12.74 11.02
CA MET A 282 11.30 13.26 10.10
C MET A 282 12.64 12.55 10.28
N GLU A 283 13.07 12.28 11.51
CA GLU A 283 14.28 11.49 11.80
C GLU A 283 14.18 10.07 11.25
N THR A 284 13.02 9.43 11.43
CA THR A 284 12.78 8.07 10.90
C THR A 284 12.75 8.08 9.38
N TRP A 285 12.08 9.06 8.76
CA TRP A 285 12.00 9.24 7.31
C TRP A 285 13.37 9.60 6.69
N ALA A 286 14.20 10.35 7.41
CA ALA A 286 15.53 10.73 6.94
C ALA A 286 16.60 9.64 7.14
N SER A 287 16.29 8.58 7.89
CA SER A 287 17.24 7.50 8.17
C SER A 287 17.44 6.58 6.97
N SER A 288 18.69 6.51 6.47
CA SER A 288 19.07 5.59 5.40
C SER A 288 18.76 4.13 5.71
N SER A 289 18.91 3.70 6.97
CA SER A 289 18.58 2.33 7.38
C SER A 289 17.08 2.08 7.36
N ALA A 290 16.26 3.05 7.76
CA ALA A 290 14.81 2.93 7.71
C ALA A 290 14.30 2.85 6.26
N VAL A 291 14.84 3.67 5.36
CA VAL A 291 14.47 3.64 3.92
C VAL A 291 14.84 2.30 3.27
N LYS A 292 15.97 1.69 3.64
CA LYS A 292 16.43 0.41 3.07
C LYS A 292 15.70 -0.81 3.63
N HIS A 293 15.33 -0.79 4.90
CA HIS A 293 14.85 -1.97 5.62
C HIS A 293 13.37 -1.92 6.03
N SER A 294 12.67 -0.80 5.85
CA SER A 294 11.24 -0.70 6.16
C SER A 294 10.39 -0.98 4.92
N PRO A 295 9.24 -1.67 5.08
CA PRO A 295 8.27 -1.85 4.00
C PRO A 295 7.82 -0.52 3.40
N VAL A 296 7.51 -0.53 2.09
CA VAL A 296 7.01 0.67 1.39
C VAL A 296 5.72 1.18 2.01
N GLU A 297 4.87 0.30 2.54
CA GLU A 297 3.64 0.67 3.23
C GLU A 297 3.91 1.50 4.50
N GLN A 298 4.97 1.15 5.24
CA GLN A 298 5.38 1.91 6.42
C GLN A 298 5.97 3.27 6.03
N GLN A 299 6.76 3.33 4.95
CA GLN A 299 7.29 4.60 4.44
C GLN A 299 6.16 5.53 3.99
N LEU A 300 5.18 5.01 3.23
CA LEU A 300 3.98 5.74 2.86
C LEU A 300 3.21 6.24 4.09
N TYR A 301 3.06 5.38 5.11
CA TYR A 301 2.37 5.74 6.34
C TYR A 301 3.05 6.91 7.08
N ILE A 302 4.38 6.86 7.20
CA ILE A 302 5.19 7.95 7.79
C ILE A 302 5.06 9.22 6.95
N SER A 303 5.15 9.13 5.63
CA SER A 303 4.94 10.27 4.72
C SER A 303 3.56 10.91 4.92
N LYS A 304 2.48 10.12 5.00
CA LYS A 304 1.13 10.62 5.31
C LYS A 304 1.09 11.35 6.65
N ALA A 305 1.69 10.77 7.69
CA ALA A 305 1.73 11.38 9.02
C ALA A 305 2.52 12.71 9.02
N ILE A 306 3.65 12.80 8.33
CA ILE A 306 4.43 14.04 8.16
C ILE A 306 3.58 15.12 7.48
N LEU A 307 2.95 14.80 6.35
CA LEU A 307 2.12 15.77 5.61
C LEU A 307 0.95 16.30 6.44
N ILE A 308 0.29 15.42 7.21
CA ILE A 308 -0.78 15.80 8.12
C ILE A 308 -0.23 16.68 9.26
N CYS A 309 0.91 16.35 9.87
CA CYS A 309 1.56 17.20 10.86
C CYS A 309 1.85 18.61 10.31
N LEU A 310 2.44 18.69 9.11
CA LEU A 310 2.74 19.95 8.43
C LEU A 310 1.49 20.79 8.17
N SER A 311 0.36 20.15 7.82
CA SER A 311 -0.92 20.84 7.62
C SER A 311 -1.42 21.56 8.89
N HIS A 312 -1.03 21.09 10.07
CA HIS A 312 -1.45 21.60 11.38
C HIS A 312 -0.47 22.59 12.04
N LEU A 313 0.74 22.74 11.50
CA LEU A 313 1.71 23.69 12.01
C LEU A 313 1.29 25.14 11.73
N LYS A 314 1.53 26.02 12.70
CA LYS A 314 1.39 27.47 12.56
C LYS A 314 2.70 28.08 12.04
N ASP A 315 2.63 29.22 11.37
CA ASP A 315 3.81 29.89 10.79
C ASP A 315 4.92 30.14 11.84
N VAL A 316 4.55 30.57 13.05
CA VAL A 316 5.51 30.79 14.16
C VAL A 316 6.29 29.52 14.54
N GLU A 317 5.65 28.36 14.47
CA GLU A 317 6.30 27.07 14.79
C GLU A 317 7.19 26.60 13.64
N ILE A 318 6.77 26.86 12.39
CA ILE A 318 7.57 26.59 11.20
C ILE A 318 8.85 27.42 11.25
N ASP A 319 8.74 28.72 11.56
CA ASP A 319 9.89 29.62 11.67
C ASP A 319 10.85 29.19 12.80
N SER A 320 10.30 28.75 13.93
CA SER A 320 11.11 28.30 15.08
C SER A 320 11.91 27.04 14.79
N HIS A 321 11.41 26.14 13.95
CA HIS A 321 12.03 24.84 13.62
C HIS A 321 12.53 24.76 12.17
N ARG A 322 12.61 25.91 11.48
CA ARG A 322 12.93 25.99 10.04
C ARG A 322 14.22 25.29 9.67
N GLN A 323 15.29 25.54 10.43
CA GLN A 323 16.62 24.99 10.13
C GLN A 323 16.65 23.46 10.31
N GLU A 324 16.06 22.95 11.40
CA GLU A 324 15.99 21.51 11.68
C GLU A 324 15.17 20.77 10.61
N LEU A 325 14.01 21.31 10.25
CA LEU A 325 13.15 20.74 9.20
C LEU A 325 13.85 20.74 7.84
N PHE A 326 14.56 21.82 7.50
CA PHE A 326 15.31 21.90 6.24
C PHE A 326 16.44 20.88 6.18
N THR A 327 17.23 20.72 7.26
CA THR A 327 18.30 19.73 7.32
C THR A 327 17.76 18.31 7.20
N CYS A 328 16.74 17.95 8.00
CA CYS A 328 16.13 16.62 7.92
C CYS A 328 15.50 16.34 6.55
N MET A 329 14.86 17.35 5.94
CA MET A 329 14.29 17.25 4.60
C MET A 329 15.36 16.93 3.56
N MET A 330 16.49 17.64 3.57
CA MET A 330 17.57 17.43 2.61
C MET A 330 18.23 16.05 2.77
N GLU A 331 18.49 15.63 4.00
CA GLU A 331 19.06 14.31 4.31
C GLU A 331 18.12 13.17 3.89
N GLY A 332 16.84 13.28 4.23
CA GLY A 332 15.87 12.26 3.86
C GLY A 332 15.54 12.24 2.38
N MET A 333 15.44 13.40 1.73
CA MET A 333 15.28 13.47 0.27
C MET A 333 16.42 12.75 -0.44
N LYS A 334 17.68 12.96 -0.01
CA LYS A 334 18.82 12.23 -0.56
C LYS A 334 18.64 10.72 -0.39
N CYS A 335 18.35 10.25 0.83
CA CYS A 335 18.17 8.82 1.10
C CYS A 335 17.05 8.18 0.25
N HIS A 336 15.95 8.91 0.05
CA HIS A 336 14.83 8.43 -0.78
C HIS A 336 15.15 8.44 -2.28
N LEU A 337 15.83 9.47 -2.79
CA LEU A 337 16.23 9.58 -4.19
C LEU A 337 17.27 8.53 -4.58
N ASP A 338 18.14 8.15 -3.63
CA ASP A 338 19.12 7.06 -3.78
C ASP A 338 18.46 5.67 -3.84
N SER A 339 17.14 5.55 -3.62
CA SER A 339 16.42 4.26 -3.71
C SER A 339 16.18 3.81 -5.15
N ASN A 340 16.38 2.53 -5.42
CA ASN A 340 16.07 1.92 -6.72
C ASN A 340 14.58 1.72 -6.98
N LEU A 341 13.73 1.86 -5.95
CA LEU A 341 12.29 1.72 -6.08
C LEU A 341 11.65 3.07 -6.49
N PRO A 342 10.99 3.16 -7.66
CA PRO A 342 10.37 4.42 -8.13
C PRO A 342 9.35 4.99 -7.14
N ARG A 343 8.57 4.12 -6.48
CA ARG A 343 7.59 4.53 -5.47
C ARG A 343 8.23 5.21 -4.27
N ILE A 344 9.36 4.69 -3.75
CA ILE A 344 10.09 5.30 -2.63
C ILE A 344 10.66 6.68 -3.01
N ARG A 345 11.23 6.80 -4.22
CA ARG A 345 11.70 8.09 -4.76
C ARG A 345 10.56 9.09 -4.87
N CYS A 346 9.41 8.67 -5.37
CA CYS A 346 8.21 9.51 -5.48
C CYS A 346 7.73 10.03 -4.12
N LEU A 347 7.65 9.16 -3.11
CA LEU A 347 7.33 9.58 -1.73
C LEU A 347 8.34 10.61 -1.21
N GLY A 348 9.62 10.39 -1.47
CA GLY A 348 10.71 11.31 -1.13
C GLY A 348 10.51 12.70 -1.73
N MET A 349 10.24 12.74 -3.04
CA MET A 349 9.99 13.97 -3.79
C MET A 349 8.77 14.72 -3.24
N ILE A 350 7.63 14.05 -3.04
CA ILE A 350 6.38 14.70 -2.58
C ILE A 350 6.55 15.30 -1.18
N VAL A 351 7.15 14.56 -0.24
CA VAL A 351 7.37 15.07 1.12
C VAL A 351 8.35 16.25 1.09
N ALA A 352 9.43 16.18 0.32
CA ALA A 352 10.40 17.27 0.17
C ALA A 352 9.78 18.53 -0.47
N GLU A 353 8.99 18.38 -1.53
CA GLU A 353 8.23 19.50 -2.13
C GLU A 353 7.27 20.12 -1.12
N SER A 354 6.55 19.29 -0.37
CA SER A 354 5.57 19.73 0.62
C SER A 354 6.24 20.53 1.74
N ILE A 355 7.35 20.03 2.29
CA ILE A 355 8.13 20.73 3.31
C ILE A 355 8.72 22.02 2.72
N SER A 356 9.31 21.96 1.53
CA SER A 356 9.89 23.13 0.85
C SER A 356 8.84 24.23 0.65
N SER A 357 7.63 23.88 0.25
CA SER A 357 6.52 24.83 0.05
C SER A 357 6.05 25.50 1.35
N ARG A 358 6.18 24.81 2.50
CA ARG A 358 5.81 25.34 3.82
C ARG A 358 6.92 26.16 4.46
N ILE A 359 8.18 25.81 4.21
CA ILE A 359 9.32 26.53 4.75
C ILE A 359 9.62 27.77 3.89
N ASN A 360 9.67 27.66 2.56
CA ASN A 360 10.08 28.76 1.68
C ASN A 360 8.86 29.45 1.06
N THR A 361 8.33 30.49 1.71
CA THR A 361 7.26 31.32 1.16
C THR A 361 7.74 32.30 0.09
N ASP A 362 9.00 32.79 0.20
CA ASP A 362 9.54 33.86 -0.66
C ASP A 362 10.70 33.41 -1.59
N GLY A 363 11.06 32.12 -1.57
CA GLY A 363 12.19 31.56 -2.32
C GLY A 363 11.78 30.55 -3.41
N PRO A 364 12.73 30.05 -4.21
CA PRO A 364 12.44 28.98 -5.17
C PRO A 364 11.96 27.73 -4.42
N ILE A 365 10.74 27.31 -4.72
CA ILE A 365 10.13 26.09 -4.19
C ILE A 365 10.69 24.92 -4.99
N LEU A 366 11.08 23.85 -4.28
CA LEU A 366 11.49 22.60 -4.90
C LEU A 366 10.33 22.04 -5.73
N LYS A 367 10.58 21.73 -7.01
CA LYS A 367 9.61 21.09 -7.90
C LYS A 367 10.29 19.97 -8.68
N PHE A 368 9.73 18.78 -8.61
CA PHE A 368 10.11 17.58 -9.31
C PHE A 368 9.07 17.21 -10.36
N GLN A 369 9.47 16.33 -11.26
CA GLN A 369 8.60 15.72 -12.26
C GLN A 369 8.43 14.24 -11.90
N TYR A 370 7.18 13.81 -11.77
CA TYR A 370 6.80 12.41 -11.55
C TYR A 370 5.39 12.17 -12.13
N GLU A 371 5.06 10.91 -12.39
CA GLU A 371 3.73 10.53 -12.86
C GLU A 371 2.69 10.77 -11.76
N GLU A 372 1.61 11.48 -12.08
CA GLU A 372 0.50 11.68 -11.16
C GLU A 372 -0.48 10.50 -11.22
N ASP A 373 -0.56 9.78 -10.11
CA ASP A 373 -1.50 8.69 -9.86
C ASP A 373 -2.46 9.02 -8.69
N ASP A 374 -3.29 8.06 -8.30
CA ASP A 374 -4.24 8.25 -7.20
C ASP A 374 -3.55 8.41 -5.83
N GLU A 375 -2.40 7.75 -5.62
CA GLU A 375 -1.64 7.81 -4.37
C GLU A 375 -0.95 9.17 -4.18
N THR A 376 -0.29 9.67 -5.22
CA THR A 376 0.31 11.01 -5.24
C THR A 376 -0.73 12.11 -5.05
N ARG A 377 -1.92 11.98 -5.67
CA ARG A 377 -3.03 12.92 -5.47
C ARG A 377 -3.57 12.88 -4.04
N GLU A 378 -3.72 11.69 -3.45
CA GLU A 378 -4.09 11.55 -2.04
C GLU A 378 -3.09 12.28 -1.14
N LEU A 379 -1.79 12.03 -1.32
CA LEU A 379 -0.72 12.63 -0.51
C LEU A 379 -0.74 14.17 -0.60
N LYS A 380 -0.79 14.73 -1.81
CA LYS A 380 -0.88 16.19 -2.01
C LYS A 380 -2.11 16.78 -1.29
N SER A 381 -3.25 16.08 -1.34
CA SER A 381 -4.49 16.56 -0.70
C SER A 381 -4.40 16.67 0.82
N LEU A 382 -3.52 15.89 1.48
CA LEU A 382 -3.36 15.91 2.94
C LEU A 382 -2.80 17.24 3.45
N LEU A 383 -2.01 17.93 2.63
CA LEU A 383 -1.51 19.26 2.97
C LEU A 383 -2.60 20.34 2.77
N THR A 384 -3.50 20.15 1.80
CA THR A 384 -4.49 21.14 1.37
C THR A 384 -5.81 21.10 2.15
N GLN A 385 -6.24 19.95 2.68
CA GLN A 385 -7.56 19.75 3.32
C GLN A 385 -7.89 20.70 4.51
N MET A 386 -6.93 21.44 5.05
CA MET A 386 -7.16 22.47 6.08
C MET A 386 -7.26 23.91 5.55
N LEU A 387 -6.88 24.17 4.30
CA LEU A 387 -6.98 25.52 3.69
C LEU A 387 -8.42 25.91 3.33
N SER A 388 -9.38 25.00 3.48
CA SER A 388 -10.81 25.24 3.26
C SER A 388 -11.58 25.09 4.58
N PRO A 389 -12.34 26.09 5.06
CA PRO A 389 -13.23 25.93 6.20
C PRO A 389 -14.34 24.91 5.87
N PRO A 390 -14.86 24.15 6.86
CA PRO A 390 -15.84 23.11 6.62
C PRO A 390 -17.21 23.70 6.22
N SER A 391 -17.48 23.70 4.92
CA SER A 391 -18.82 23.99 4.38
C SER A 391 -19.76 22.83 4.68
N VAL A 392 -20.89 23.16 5.30
CA VAL A 392 -21.97 22.26 5.70
C VAL A 392 -22.50 21.46 4.50
N ILE A 393 -22.49 20.12 4.63
CA ILE A 393 -23.12 19.18 3.71
C ILE A 393 -24.64 19.41 3.73
N SER A 394 -25.24 19.74 2.59
CA SER A 394 -26.68 19.61 2.34
C SER A 394 -26.93 18.48 1.33
N PRO A 395 -28.08 17.78 1.39
CA PRO A 395 -28.30 16.53 0.65
C PRO A 395 -28.58 16.76 -0.85
N PRO A 396 -28.51 15.69 -1.67
CA PRO A 396 -28.53 15.78 -3.12
C PRO A 396 -29.96 15.94 -3.66
N ASP A 397 -30.15 16.87 -4.59
CA ASP A 397 -31.35 16.95 -5.42
C ASP A 397 -31.01 16.59 -6.87
N GLU A 398 -31.73 15.60 -7.40
CA GLU A 398 -31.62 15.10 -8.76
C GLU A 398 -32.28 16.08 -9.74
N GLY A 399 -31.59 16.46 -10.82
CA GLY A 399 -32.21 17.40 -11.76
C GLY A 399 -31.44 17.80 -13.02
N ARG A 400 -30.79 16.86 -13.70
CA ARG A 400 -30.68 16.75 -15.18
C ARG A 400 -30.51 18.06 -16.01
N LYS A 401 -29.33 18.25 -16.62
CA LYS A 401 -29.08 18.11 -18.09
C LYS A 401 -27.68 18.62 -18.50
N ASP A 402 -26.98 17.73 -19.21
CA ASP A 402 -25.91 17.88 -20.22
C ASP A 402 -25.62 19.32 -20.70
N SER A 403 -24.38 19.79 -20.87
CA SER A 403 -23.33 19.25 -21.76
C SER A 403 -22.00 20.03 -21.53
N PRO A 404 -20.84 19.53 -22.02
CA PRO A 404 -19.51 20.01 -21.66
C PRO A 404 -18.98 21.07 -22.62
N SER A 405 -18.11 21.97 -22.14
CA SER A 405 -17.01 22.52 -22.94
C SER A 405 -15.93 23.14 -22.04
N ALA A 406 -14.70 22.74 -22.36
CA ALA A 406 -13.44 23.24 -21.84
C ALA A 406 -13.27 24.73 -22.11
N VAL A 407 -12.58 25.42 -21.19
CA VAL A 407 -11.99 26.74 -21.44
C VAL A 407 -10.49 26.56 -21.27
N THR A 408 -9.77 26.53 -22.38
CA THR A 408 -8.40 27.04 -22.45
C THR A 408 -8.49 28.54 -22.73
N GLU A 409 -7.77 29.30 -21.91
CA GLU A 409 -7.56 30.73 -22.02
C GLU A 409 -6.96 31.12 -23.38
N ALA A 410 -7.52 32.15 -24.00
CA ALA A 410 -6.82 32.99 -24.97
C ALA A 410 -7.39 34.41 -24.86
N GLU A 411 -6.49 35.37 -24.94
CA GLU A 411 -6.67 36.78 -24.62
C GLU A 411 -7.56 37.56 -25.62
N LEU A 412 -8.05 38.70 -25.12
CA LEU A 412 -8.75 39.83 -25.77
C LEU A 412 -8.04 40.30 -27.06
N LYS A 413 -8.60 40.89 -28.13
CA LYS A 413 -9.87 41.54 -28.59
C LYS A 413 -9.59 41.98 -30.08
N PRO A 414 -10.38 42.83 -30.77
CA PRO A 414 -11.75 42.70 -31.29
C PRO A 414 -11.84 42.93 -32.83
N GLY A 415 -12.90 42.43 -33.50
CA GLY A 415 -13.06 42.60 -34.96
C GLY A 415 -13.80 43.86 -35.43
N ARG A 416 -13.88 44.06 -36.76
CA ARG A 416 -14.98 44.86 -37.35
C ARG A 416 -15.38 44.51 -38.79
N LYS A 417 -16.64 44.88 -39.05
CA LYS A 417 -17.59 44.51 -40.12
C LYS A 417 -17.36 45.20 -41.47
N PRO A 418 -18.04 44.74 -42.54
CA PRO A 418 -17.92 45.31 -43.89
C PRO A 418 -18.99 46.37 -44.27
N LEU A 419 -18.68 47.06 -45.39
CA LEU A 419 -19.54 47.68 -46.43
C LEU A 419 -20.23 49.03 -46.15
N ALA A 420 -19.84 50.10 -46.86
CA ALA A 420 -20.43 50.53 -48.15
C ALA A 420 -20.26 52.04 -48.46
N ALA A 421 -20.11 52.32 -49.77
CA ALA A 421 -20.62 53.48 -50.54
C ALA A 421 -19.76 54.76 -50.80
N ALA A 422 -19.51 54.93 -52.11
CA ALA A 422 -19.68 56.14 -52.94
C ALA A 422 -18.62 57.27 -53.03
N CYS A 423 -18.14 57.45 -54.28
CA CYS A 423 -17.65 58.60 -55.03
C CYS A 423 -17.48 59.98 -54.36
N ALA A 424 -16.29 60.61 -54.51
CA ALA A 424 -16.03 61.79 -55.36
C ALA A 424 -14.71 62.54 -54.98
N VAL A 425 -13.89 62.79 -56.01
CA VAL A 425 -12.94 63.89 -56.32
C VAL A 425 -12.35 64.80 -55.21
N SER A 426 -11.03 65.06 -55.33
CA SER A 426 -10.26 66.32 -55.12
C SER A 426 -9.09 66.27 -54.11
N GLU A 427 -8.09 67.11 -54.42
CA GLU A 427 -6.69 67.16 -53.97
C GLU A 427 -6.41 67.67 -52.54
N GLU A 428 -5.21 67.28 -52.08
CA GLU A 428 -4.24 67.91 -51.16
C GLU A 428 -4.68 68.50 -49.80
N GLY A 429 -4.04 67.97 -48.74
CA GLY A 429 -3.53 68.77 -47.61
C GLY A 429 -3.95 68.35 -46.20
N SER A 430 -2.94 68.00 -45.39
CA SER A 430 -2.84 68.13 -43.92
C SER A 430 -2.90 66.85 -43.07
N ASP A 431 -1.81 66.69 -42.31
CA ASP A 431 -1.57 65.76 -41.21
C ASP A 431 -2.72 65.64 -40.19
N SER A 432 -3.00 64.40 -39.77
CA SER A 432 -3.13 64.02 -38.35
C SER A 432 -3.26 62.49 -38.21
N GLU A 433 -2.24 61.90 -37.58
CA GLU A 433 -2.30 60.92 -36.49
C GLU A 433 -3.34 59.77 -36.48
N LEU A 434 -2.76 58.55 -36.55
CA LEU A 434 -3.00 57.35 -35.72
C LEU A 434 -3.93 56.21 -36.20
N ASP A 435 -3.35 55.01 -36.08
CA ASP A 435 -3.87 53.64 -35.87
C ASP A 435 -4.55 52.88 -37.04
N SER A 436 -3.74 52.09 -37.76
CA SER A 436 -4.17 50.99 -38.63
C SER A 436 -3.81 49.67 -37.96
N ASP A 437 -4.83 48.87 -37.59
CA ASP A 437 -4.73 47.50 -37.06
C ASP A 437 -3.77 46.63 -37.88
N ASP A 438 -2.65 46.24 -37.27
CA ASP A 438 -1.74 45.19 -37.74
C ASP A 438 -2.34 43.82 -37.35
N ASP A 439 -3.35 43.37 -38.10
CA ASP A 439 -3.74 41.96 -38.11
C ASP A 439 -2.61 41.17 -38.79
N PHE A 440 -1.79 40.46 -38.00
CA PHE A 440 -0.76 39.54 -38.50
C PHE A 440 -1.37 38.51 -39.47
N ILE A 441 -1.28 38.76 -40.78
CA ILE A 441 -1.60 37.78 -41.82
C ILE A 441 -0.51 36.70 -41.75
N PRO A 442 -0.84 35.41 -41.52
CA PRO A 442 0.13 34.34 -41.65
C PRO A 442 0.78 34.40 -43.03
N TYR A 443 2.11 34.39 -43.08
CA TYR A 443 2.86 34.39 -44.33
C TYR A 443 2.37 33.26 -45.26
N ASP A 444 2.13 33.59 -46.53
CA ASP A 444 1.76 32.63 -47.56
C ASP A 444 2.94 31.67 -47.84
N MET A 445 2.88 30.48 -47.25
CA MET A 445 3.83 29.38 -47.46
C MET A 445 3.55 28.60 -48.76
N SER A 446 2.69 29.08 -49.67
CA SER A 446 2.43 28.39 -50.96
C SER A 446 3.65 28.31 -51.89
N ALA A 447 4.70 29.09 -51.61
CA ALA A 447 5.99 29.01 -52.27
C ALA A 447 7.00 28.06 -51.58
N ASP A 448 6.65 27.46 -50.44
CA ASP A 448 7.46 26.41 -49.81
C ASP A 448 7.44 25.17 -50.70
N LYS A 449 8.57 24.94 -51.37
CA LYS A 449 8.80 23.67 -52.06
C LYS A 449 8.83 22.57 -51.02
N GLU A 450 8.01 21.53 -51.19
CA GLU A 450 8.18 20.26 -50.48
C GLU A 450 9.66 19.88 -50.53
N LEU A 451 10.30 19.81 -49.35
CA LEU A 451 11.65 19.26 -49.23
C LEU A 451 11.65 17.93 -49.96
N LYS A 452 12.48 17.83 -51.01
CA LYS A 452 12.62 16.61 -51.81
C LYS A 452 12.80 15.45 -50.83
N LYS A 453 11.87 14.50 -50.80
CA LYS A 453 11.98 13.28 -49.99
C LYS A 453 13.39 12.72 -50.17
N THR A 454 14.20 12.87 -49.13
CA THR A 454 15.62 12.52 -49.18
C THR A 454 15.69 11.03 -49.48
N LYS A 455 16.44 10.65 -50.52
CA LYS A 455 16.55 9.26 -50.93
C LYS A 455 17.18 8.47 -49.79
N ALA A 456 16.41 7.57 -49.19
CA ALA A 456 16.90 6.66 -48.17
C ALA A 456 17.99 5.74 -48.74
N PRO A 457 19.03 5.40 -47.96
CA PRO A 457 20.06 4.45 -48.38
C PRO A 457 19.46 3.06 -48.66
N LEU A 458 20.06 2.33 -49.60
CA LEU A 458 19.61 0.98 -50.00
C LEU A 458 20.50 -0.13 -49.43
N TYR A 459 21.76 0.20 -49.12
CA TYR A 459 22.75 -0.74 -48.59
C TYR A 459 23.07 -0.46 -47.11
N ILE A 460 23.43 -1.52 -46.38
CA ILE A 460 23.74 -1.43 -44.95
C ILE A 460 25.06 -0.68 -44.72
N ARG A 461 26.03 -0.82 -45.63
CA ARG A 461 27.29 -0.07 -45.58
C ARG A 461 27.05 1.44 -45.71
N ASP A 462 26.19 1.86 -46.65
CA ASP A 462 25.76 3.25 -46.78
C ASP A 462 25.10 3.76 -45.49
N CYS A 463 24.31 2.92 -44.81
CA CYS A 463 23.71 3.30 -43.52
C CYS A 463 24.80 3.56 -42.46
N ILE A 464 25.82 2.70 -42.36
CA ILE A 464 26.95 2.88 -41.42
C ILE A 464 27.70 4.18 -41.74
N GLU A 465 27.96 4.44 -43.02
CA GLU A 465 28.61 5.67 -43.48
C GLU A 465 27.78 6.92 -43.15
N VAL A 466 26.47 6.89 -43.36
CA VAL A 466 25.57 8.01 -43.02
C VAL A 466 25.49 8.23 -41.50
N LEU A 467 25.44 7.17 -40.70
CA LEU A 467 25.36 7.27 -39.24
C LEU A 467 26.67 7.80 -38.62
N THR A 468 27.81 7.49 -39.24
CA THR A 468 29.16 7.83 -38.73
C THR A 468 29.76 9.08 -39.41
N GLY A 469 29.25 9.47 -40.58
CA GLY A 469 29.79 10.54 -41.42
C GLY A 469 29.32 11.96 -41.09
N PRO A 470 29.79 12.95 -41.86
CA PRO A 470 29.47 14.37 -41.67
C PRO A 470 28.02 14.72 -42.07
N GLU A 471 27.51 15.78 -41.44
CA GLU A 471 26.11 16.17 -41.22
C GLU A 471 25.23 16.34 -42.47
N ASP A 472 24.56 15.26 -42.90
CA ASP A 472 23.34 15.33 -43.70
C ASP A 472 22.17 14.85 -42.84
N MET A 473 21.52 15.79 -42.15
CA MET A 473 20.52 15.51 -41.12
C MET A 473 19.28 14.82 -41.69
N ASP A 474 18.84 15.23 -42.88
CA ASP A 474 17.69 14.62 -43.55
C ASP A 474 17.98 13.17 -43.96
N LYS A 475 19.20 12.87 -44.41
CA LYS A 475 19.61 11.48 -44.70
C LYS A 475 19.74 10.65 -43.44
N TRP A 476 20.25 11.23 -42.36
CA TRP A 476 20.40 10.54 -41.07
C TRP A 476 19.04 10.12 -40.52
N GLU A 477 18.07 11.04 -40.51
CA GLU A 477 16.68 10.77 -40.10
C GLU A 477 16.00 9.72 -40.99
N ALA A 478 16.13 9.85 -42.31
CA ALA A 478 15.60 8.85 -43.24
C ALA A 478 16.23 7.47 -43.04
N THR A 479 17.53 7.41 -42.68
CA THR A 479 18.24 6.16 -42.40
C THR A 479 17.68 5.49 -41.16
N MET A 480 17.53 6.22 -40.05
CA MET A 480 17.03 5.68 -38.79
C MET A 480 15.63 5.05 -38.92
N ARG A 481 14.73 5.66 -39.71
CA ARG A 481 13.37 5.12 -39.93
C ARG A 481 13.34 3.86 -40.79
N VAL A 482 14.33 3.65 -41.66
CA VAL A 482 14.33 2.54 -42.62
C VAL A 482 15.26 1.40 -42.19
N LEU A 483 16.22 1.66 -41.30
CA LEU A 483 17.30 0.75 -40.91
C LEU A 483 16.81 -0.64 -40.47
N GLU A 484 15.82 -0.71 -39.57
CA GLU A 484 15.25 -1.98 -39.11
C GLU A 484 14.78 -2.85 -40.28
N THR A 485 14.02 -2.26 -41.20
CA THR A 485 13.45 -2.97 -42.36
C THR A 485 14.52 -3.40 -43.36
N LEU A 486 15.61 -2.63 -43.52
CA LEU A 486 16.74 -2.99 -44.37
C LEU A 486 17.52 -4.17 -43.81
N ILE A 487 17.76 -4.18 -42.50
CA ILE A 487 18.45 -5.29 -41.82
C ILE A 487 17.67 -6.60 -42.02
N GLN A 488 16.33 -6.56 -41.86
CA GLN A 488 15.48 -7.74 -42.03
C GLN A 488 15.44 -8.25 -43.47
N ARG A 489 15.54 -7.35 -44.46
CA ARG A 489 15.49 -7.71 -45.89
C ARG A 489 16.82 -8.25 -46.41
N ASN A 490 17.95 -7.76 -45.90
CA ASN A 490 19.27 -8.04 -46.43
C ASN A 490 20.14 -8.83 -45.43
N THR A 491 19.64 -9.97 -44.92
CA THR A 491 20.29 -10.71 -43.82
C THR A 491 21.74 -11.10 -44.10
N ALA A 492 22.07 -11.54 -45.33
CA ALA A 492 23.44 -11.93 -45.69
C ALA A 492 24.42 -10.75 -45.68
N ALA A 493 23.99 -9.59 -46.20
CA ALA A 493 24.80 -8.38 -46.18
C ALA A 493 24.96 -7.84 -44.75
N THR A 494 23.94 -7.98 -43.90
CA THR A 494 24.03 -7.60 -42.48
C THR A 494 25.09 -8.43 -41.76
N GLN A 495 25.16 -9.74 -42.02
CA GLN A 495 26.10 -10.65 -41.35
C GLN A 495 27.57 -10.27 -41.59
N GLU A 496 27.90 -9.65 -42.72
CA GLU A 496 29.26 -9.17 -43.00
C GLU A 496 29.70 -7.98 -42.13
N VAL A 497 28.75 -7.18 -41.64
CA VAL A 497 28.99 -5.91 -40.92
C VAL A 497 28.23 -5.83 -39.61
N SER A 498 27.76 -6.96 -39.08
CA SER A 498 26.85 -7.04 -37.93
C SER A 498 27.45 -6.41 -36.67
N VAL A 499 28.71 -6.73 -36.38
CA VAL A 499 29.45 -6.21 -35.22
C VAL A 499 29.75 -4.72 -35.37
N GLU A 500 30.12 -4.27 -36.58
CA GLU A 500 30.36 -2.85 -36.85
C GLU A 500 29.08 -2.02 -36.69
N LEU A 501 27.96 -2.52 -37.24
CA LEU A 501 26.67 -1.87 -37.10
C LEU A 501 26.18 -1.85 -35.65
N ALA A 502 26.36 -2.95 -34.90
CA ALA A 502 26.03 -3.00 -33.48
C ALA A 502 26.86 -1.99 -32.67
N LYS A 503 28.14 -1.84 -32.98
CA LYS A 503 29.03 -0.83 -32.37
C LYS A 503 28.53 0.58 -32.67
N VAL A 504 28.17 0.90 -33.91
CA VAL A 504 27.63 2.22 -34.27
C VAL A 504 26.33 2.49 -33.49
N LEU A 505 25.40 1.55 -33.51
CA LEU A 505 24.09 1.71 -32.84
C LEU A 505 24.20 1.87 -31.31
N LEU A 506 25.13 1.16 -30.67
CA LEU A 506 25.33 1.27 -29.21
C LEU A 506 25.89 2.62 -28.76
N HIS A 507 26.64 3.29 -29.64
CA HIS A 507 27.22 4.61 -29.38
C HIS A 507 26.44 5.75 -30.06
N LEU A 508 25.32 5.43 -30.71
CA LEU A 508 24.57 6.42 -31.46
C LEU A 508 23.79 7.31 -30.50
N GLU A 509 24.14 8.59 -30.53
CA GLU A 509 23.44 9.66 -29.83
C GLU A 509 22.50 10.41 -30.79
N GLU A 510 21.45 11.00 -30.22
CA GLU A 510 20.46 11.77 -30.98
C GLU A 510 21.08 13.10 -31.42
N LYS A 511 21.30 13.27 -32.73
CA LYS A 511 21.85 14.50 -33.31
C LYS A 511 20.75 15.51 -33.70
N THR A 512 19.59 15.01 -34.10
CA THR A 512 18.37 15.78 -34.38
C THR A 512 17.18 15.13 -33.70
N TYR A 513 16.18 15.95 -33.37
CA TYR A 513 14.92 15.47 -32.83
C TYR A 513 14.24 14.51 -33.81
N ILE A 514 14.08 13.25 -33.41
CA ILE A 514 13.29 12.25 -34.13
C ILE A 514 12.31 11.61 -33.13
N ASP A 515 11.04 11.59 -33.49
CA ASP A 515 10.01 10.86 -32.74
C ASP A 515 10.44 9.40 -32.51
N ASP A 516 10.42 8.96 -31.26
CA ASP A 516 10.78 7.60 -30.83
C ASP A 516 12.21 7.15 -31.20
N PHE A 517 13.18 8.07 -31.30
CA PHE A 517 14.58 7.74 -31.65
C PHE A 517 15.16 6.57 -30.84
N VAL A 518 14.98 6.59 -29.51
CA VAL A 518 15.48 5.54 -28.61
C VAL A 518 14.89 4.18 -28.97
N GLU A 519 13.59 4.13 -29.27
CA GLU A 519 12.94 2.88 -29.68
C GLU A 519 13.41 2.42 -31.05
N LEU A 520 13.57 3.32 -32.02
CA LEU A 520 14.06 2.98 -33.36
C LEU A 520 15.48 2.41 -33.30
N ARG A 521 16.36 3.05 -32.52
CA ARG A 521 17.73 2.58 -32.29
C ARG A 521 17.74 1.20 -31.63
N GLN A 522 16.94 1.00 -30.59
CA GLN A 522 16.85 -0.28 -29.90
C GLN A 522 16.29 -1.38 -30.81
N LYS A 523 15.21 -1.12 -31.56
CA LYS A 523 14.62 -2.07 -32.52
C LYS A 523 15.62 -2.46 -33.61
N ALA A 524 16.39 -1.51 -34.13
CA ALA A 524 17.46 -1.78 -35.08
C ALA A 524 18.53 -2.68 -34.45
N LEU A 525 19.02 -2.36 -33.25
CA LEU A 525 20.06 -3.12 -32.56
C LEU A 525 19.61 -4.55 -32.18
N VAL A 526 18.35 -4.72 -31.75
CA VAL A 526 17.72 -6.03 -31.52
C VAL A 526 17.65 -6.81 -32.84
N THR A 527 17.25 -6.17 -33.94
CA THR A 527 17.16 -6.81 -35.26
C THR A 527 18.52 -7.28 -35.78
N VAL A 528 19.59 -6.49 -35.59
CA VAL A 528 20.97 -6.91 -35.89
C VAL A 528 21.35 -8.13 -35.05
N THR A 529 21.04 -8.11 -33.75
CA THR A 529 21.31 -9.22 -32.82
C THR A 529 20.55 -10.50 -33.20
N ILE A 530 19.33 -10.40 -33.73
CA ILE A 530 18.57 -11.56 -34.22
C ILE A 530 19.16 -12.12 -35.52
N THR A 531 19.73 -11.26 -36.38
CA THR A 531 20.27 -11.63 -37.70
C THR A 531 21.60 -12.36 -37.60
N ASP A 532 22.45 -11.97 -36.65
CA ASP A 532 23.75 -12.58 -36.38
C ASP A 532 24.01 -12.73 -34.87
N PRO A 533 23.35 -13.68 -34.20
CA PRO A 533 23.26 -13.72 -32.74
C PRO A 533 24.57 -14.01 -32.02
N ILE A 534 25.45 -14.84 -32.58
CA ILE A 534 26.67 -15.25 -31.87
C ILE A 534 27.69 -14.09 -31.82
N PRO A 535 28.12 -13.49 -32.94
CA PRO A 535 29.13 -12.44 -32.94
C PRO A 535 28.65 -11.18 -32.22
N VAL A 536 27.37 -10.81 -32.42
CA VAL A 536 26.79 -9.62 -31.80
C VAL A 536 26.60 -9.81 -30.29
N ALA A 537 26.12 -10.97 -29.83
CA ALA A 537 26.00 -11.22 -28.38
C ALA A 537 27.38 -11.26 -27.70
N GLN A 538 28.39 -11.88 -28.34
CA GLN A 538 29.77 -11.86 -27.81
C GLN A 538 30.32 -10.43 -27.72
N TYR A 539 30.06 -9.59 -28.74
CA TYR A 539 30.41 -8.17 -28.68
C TYR A 539 29.69 -7.47 -27.53
N LEU A 540 28.37 -7.50 -27.48
CA LEU A 540 27.58 -6.78 -26.46
C LEU A 540 27.93 -7.21 -25.02
N THR A 541 28.07 -8.50 -24.76
CA THR A 541 28.45 -9.02 -23.44
C THR A 541 29.89 -8.64 -23.04
N SER A 542 30.82 -8.56 -24.00
CA SER A 542 32.16 -8.02 -23.73
C SER A 542 32.13 -6.53 -23.40
N GLN A 543 31.26 -5.76 -24.06
CA GLN A 543 31.15 -4.31 -23.83
C GLN A 543 30.49 -3.98 -22.49
N PHE A 544 29.59 -4.84 -21.99
CA PHE A 544 28.98 -4.67 -20.67
C PHE A 544 30.03 -4.53 -19.55
N TYR A 545 31.11 -5.32 -19.61
CA TYR A 545 32.23 -5.28 -18.65
C TYR A 545 33.40 -4.38 -19.08
N SER A 546 33.24 -3.54 -20.09
CA SER A 546 34.30 -2.63 -20.54
C SER A 546 34.28 -1.31 -19.74
N MET A 547 35.43 -0.62 -19.66
CA MET A 547 35.59 0.59 -18.84
C MET A 547 34.82 1.82 -19.36
N ASN A 548 34.77 2.00 -20.68
CA ASN A 548 34.36 3.26 -21.32
C ASN A 548 32.87 3.30 -21.70
N TYR A 549 31.99 2.82 -20.82
CA TYR A 549 30.53 2.83 -21.06
C TYR A 549 29.78 3.48 -19.90
N SER A 550 28.67 4.15 -20.25
CA SER A 550 27.72 4.68 -19.27
C SER A 550 26.81 3.58 -18.72
N LEU A 551 26.23 3.80 -17.52
CA LEU A 551 25.24 2.88 -16.95
C LEU A 551 24.03 2.71 -17.88
N ARG A 552 23.57 3.78 -18.53
CA ARG A 552 22.47 3.73 -19.51
C ARG A 552 22.79 2.79 -20.68
N GLN A 553 24.00 2.83 -21.23
CA GLN A 553 24.39 1.91 -22.30
C GLN A 553 24.48 0.46 -21.82
N ARG A 554 24.93 0.22 -20.58
CA ARG A 554 24.91 -1.13 -19.98
C ARG A 554 23.49 -1.66 -19.81
N MET A 555 22.55 -0.82 -19.41
CA MET A 555 21.13 -1.19 -19.38
C MET A 555 20.59 -1.50 -20.78
N ASP A 556 20.92 -0.68 -21.77
CA ASP A 556 20.50 -0.90 -23.16
C ASP A 556 21.06 -2.23 -23.71
N ILE A 557 22.31 -2.59 -23.38
CA ILE A 557 22.88 -3.91 -23.70
C ILE A 557 22.03 -5.05 -23.13
N LEU A 558 21.66 -4.97 -21.84
CA LEU A 558 20.86 -6.00 -21.19
C LEU A 558 19.44 -6.09 -21.78
N ASP A 559 18.82 -4.94 -22.07
CA ASP A 559 17.51 -4.84 -22.71
C ASP A 559 17.51 -5.47 -24.11
N VAL A 560 18.50 -5.12 -24.94
CA VAL A 560 18.68 -5.66 -26.29
C VAL A 560 18.85 -7.18 -26.25
N LEU A 561 19.70 -7.71 -25.37
CA LEU A 561 19.93 -9.14 -25.24
C LEU A 561 18.66 -9.89 -24.81
N ALA A 562 17.90 -9.34 -23.87
CA ALA A 562 16.63 -9.91 -23.42
C ALA A 562 15.57 -9.91 -24.54
N LEU A 563 15.42 -8.79 -25.26
CA LEU A 563 14.46 -8.65 -26.37
C LEU A 563 14.83 -9.54 -27.56
N ALA A 564 16.12 -9.65 -27.89
CA ALA A 564 16.59 -10.54 -28.94
C ALA A 564 16.33 -12.01 -28.58
N ALA A 565 16.58 -12.43 -27.33
CA ALA A 565 16.27 -13.78 -26.85
C ALA A 565 14.75 -14.06 -26.89
N GLN A 566 13.93 -13.07 -26.57
CA GLN A 566 12.48 -13.18 -26.69
C GLN A 566 12.03 -13.44 -28.13
N GLU A 567 12.54 -12.66 -29.09
CA GLU A 567 12.18 -12.81 -30.50
C GLU A 567 12.72 -14.11 -31.11
N LEU A 568 13.89 -14.57 -30.69
CA LEU A 568 14.47 -15.86 -31.12
C LEU A 568 13.73 -17.07 -30.55
N SER A 569 13.13 -16.95 -29.35
CA SER A 569 12.38 -18.04 -28.72
C SER A 569 10.93 -18.17 -29.19
N ARG A 570 10.35 -17.12 -29.78
CA ARG A 570 8.96 -17.10 -30.25
C ARG A 570 8.74 -17.97 -31.50
N PRO A 571 7.70 -18.82 -31.52
CA PRO A 571 7.18 -19.44 -32.74
C PRO A 571 6.73 -18.37 -33.74
N LYS A 572 7.37 -18.26 -34.92
CA LYS A 572 6.84 -17.40 -36.00
C LYS A 572 5.57 -18.06 -36.57
N ALA A 573 4.40 -17.50 -36.28
CA ALA A 573 3.15 -17.93 -36.90
C ALA A 573 3.19 -17.64 -38.42
N PRO A 574 2.82 -18.60 -39.28
CA PRO A 574 2.75 -18.34 -40.72
C PRO A 574 1.45 -17.60 -41.03
N GLY A 575 1.52 -16.29 -41.32
CA GLY A 575 0.41 -15.54 -41.93
C GLY A 575 0.26 -14.10 -41.42
N LYS A 576 0.24 -13.15 -42.36
CA LYS A 576 0.11 -11.70 -42.12
C LYS A 576 -1.21 -11.29 -41.44
N ASN A 577 -1.10 -10.23 -40.64
CA ASN A 577 -2.11 -9.22 -40.30
C ASN A 577 -3.37 -9.68 -39.54
N LYS A 578 -3.26 -9.77 -38.21
CA LYS A 578 -4.29 -9.39 -37.23
C LYS A 578 -3.63 -9.28 -35.85
N PRO A 579 -3.88 -8.22 -35.05
CA PRO A 579 -3.41 -8.17 -33.67
C PRO A 579 -4.28 -9.11 -32.83
N SER A 580 -3.92 -10.39 -32.78
CA SER A 580 -4.57 -11.36 -31.90
C SER A 580 -4.07 -11.15 -30.47
N SER A 581 -4.98 -10.68 -29.61
CA SER A 581 -4.81 -10.45 -28.17
C SER A 581 -4.65 -11.76 -27.37
N ILE A 582 -3.58 -12.51 -27.63
CA ILE A 582 -3.23 -13.68 -26.83
C ILE A 582 -2.29 -13.20 -25.72
N GLN A 583 -2.72 -13.40 -24.48
CA GLN A 583 -2.01 -13.03 -23.26
C GLN A 583 -0.60 -13.65 -23.25
N THR A 584 0.41 -12.79 -23.35
CA THR A 584 1.82 -13.13 -23.14
C THR A 584 2.07 -13.25 -21.64
N PRO A 585 2.75 -14.31 -21.16
CA PRO A 585 3.48 -14.22 -19.90
C PRO A 585 4.65 -13.24 -20.14
N CYS A 586 4.41 -11.97 -19.84
CA CYS A 586 5.44 -10.94 -19.84
C CYS A 586 6.07 -10.93 -18.45
N ILE A 587 7.35 -11.31 -18.33
CA ILE A 587 8.18 -10.91 -17.19
C ILE A 587 8.23 -9.38 -17.29
N GLN A 588 7.66 -8.69 -16.30
CA GLN A 588 7.62 -7.22 -16.28
C GLN A 588 9.06 -6.69 -16.31
N ILE A 589 9.44 -6.01 -17.39
CA ILE A 589 10.80 -5.52 -17.63
C ILE A 589 11.11 -4.27 -16.76
N LEU A 590 10.09 -3.65 -16.15
CA LEU A 590 10.16 -2.59 -15.13
C LEU A 590 8.86 -2.56 -14.30
N PRO A 591 8.87 -2.03 -13.06
CA PRO A 591 7.67 -1.71 -12.29
C PRO A 591 7.00 -0.47 -12.89
N GLY A 592 6.23 -0.65 -13.97
CA GLY A 592 5.30 0.36 -14.47
C GLY A 592 3.98 0.27 -13.70
N SER A 593 3.39 1.42 -13.35
CA SER A 593 2.13 1.54 -12.61
C SER A 593 1.02 0.68 -13.24
N ASP A 594 0.72 -0.45 -12.61
CA ASP A 594 -0.21 -1.48 -13.11
C ASP A 594 -1.69 -1.09 -12.82
N SER A 595 -2.06 0.19 -12.98
CA SER A 595 -3.46 0.64 -12.80
C SER A 595 -4.35 0.35 -14.02
N SER A 596 -3.77 0.15 -15.20
CA SER A 596 -4.53 0.07 -16.47
C SER A 596 -5.09 -1.32 -16.83
N LYS A 597 -4.74 -2.38 -16.08
CA LYS A 597 -5.14 -3.77 -16.40
C LYS A 597 -6.28 -4.35 -15.55
N ASP A 598 -6.71 -3.66 -14.49
CA ASP A 598 -7.71 -4.19 -13.54
C ASP A 598 -9.12 -4.30 -14.12
N TRP A 599 -9.54 -3.37 -14.97
CA TRP A 599 -10.87 -3.43 -15.56
C TRP A 599 -11.04 -4.67 -16.48
N ARG A 600 -9.98 -5.12 -17.17
CA ARG A 600 -10.05 -6.30 -18.04
C ARG A 600 -10.25 -7.59 -17.25
N LYS A 601 -9.58 -7.74 -16.10
CA LYS A 601 -9.77 -8.89 -15.19
C LYS A 601 -11.19 -8.91 -14.61
N ILE A 602 -11.69 -7.76 -14.18
CA ILE A 602 -13.06 -7.62 -13.65
C ILE A 602 -14.10 -7.92 -14.74
N VAL A 603 -13.86 -7.49 -15.97
CA VAL A 603 -14.71 -7.80 -17.12
C VAL A 603 -14.65 -9.29 -17.48
N ASP A 604 -13.46 -9.90 -17.51
CA ASP A 604 -13.29 -11.33 -17.77
C ASP A 604 -13.95 -12.20 -16.67
N GLU A 605 -13.89 -11.80 -15.40
CA GLU A 605 -14.60 -12.46 -14.30
C GLU A 605 -16.13 -12.27 -14.40
N ARG A 606 -16.61 -11.10 -14.82
CA ARG A 606 -18.03 -10.89 -15.14
C ARG A 606 -18.50 -11.75 -16.30
N ILE A 607 -17.67 -11.88 -17.33
CA ILE A 607 -17.97 -12.71 -18.49
C ILE A 607 -17.98 -14.19 -18.06
N LYS A 608 -17.01 -14.63 -17.25
CA LYS A 608 -16.96 -16.00 -16.71
C LYS A 608 -18.15 -16.32 -15.81
N SER A 609 -18.56 -15.42 -14.92
CA SER A 609 -19.69 -15.62 -14.00
C SER A 609 -21.06 -15.58 -14.69
N LYS A 610 -21.18 -14.92 -15.86
CA LYS A 610 -22.43 -14.84 -16.63
C LYS A 610 -22.52 -15.82 -17.82
N THR A 611 -21.46 -16.54 -18.15
CA THR A 611 -21.45 -17.47 -19.29
C THR A 611 -21.62 -18.92 -18.83
N ARG A 612 -22.81 -19.50 -19.05
CA ARG A 612 -23.10 -20.92 -18.77
C ARG A 612 -22.42 -21.80 -19.84
N ARG A 613 -21.40 -22.57 -19.48
CA ARG A 613 -20.67 -23.45 -20.41
C ARG A 613 -21.29 -24.84 -20.44
N PHE A 614 -21.75 -25.28 -21.61
CA PHE A 614 -21.99 -26.68 -21.90
C PHE A 614 -20.64 -27.34 -22.22
N ALA A 615 -20.27 -28.39 -21.49
CA ALA A 615 -18.99 -29.08 -21.66
C ALA A 615 -18.92 -29.77 -23.03
N LYS A 616 -18.32 -29.10 -24.00
CA LYS A 616 -17.63 -29.77 -25.11
C LYS A 616 -16.17 -29.76 -24.72
N GLY A 617 -15.55 -30.93 -24.59
CA GLY A 617 -14.15 -31.09 -24.19
C GLY A 617 -13.26 -30.10 -24.94
N GLN A 618 -12.29 -29.51 -24.25
CA GLN A 618 -11.33 -28.60 -24.86
C GLN A 618 -10.76 -29.26 -26.11
N SER A 619 -11.11 -28.76 -27.31
CA SER A 619 -10.24 -29.00 -28.44
C SER A 619 -9.00 -28.18 -28.12
N GLN A 620 -7.98 -28.81 -27.54
CA GLN A 620 -6.67 -28.21 -27.53
C GLN A 620 -6.36 -27.93 -28.99
N VAL A 621 -6.36 -26.65 -29.36
CA VAL A 621 -5.72 -26.22 -30.60
C VAL A 621 -4.28 -26.65 -30.41
N GLU A 622 -3.90 -27.72 -31.11
CA GLU A 622 -2.57 -28.28 -31.09
C GLU A 622 -1.62 -27.14 -31.45
N LEU A 623 -0.88 -26.64 -30.46
CA LEU A 623 0.07 -25.56 -30.66
C LEU A 623 1.06 -26.05 -31.71
N VAL A 624 1.19 -25.30 -32.81
CA VAL A 624 2.15 -25.62 -33.85
C VAL A 624 3.53 -25.65 -33.20
N CYS A 625 4.10 -26.85 -33.06
CA CYS A 625 5.46 -27.04 -32.57
C CYS A 625 6.42 -26.32 -33.51
N ALA A 626 6.92 -25.16 -33.10
CA ALA A 626 7.98 -24.45 -33.79
C ALA A 626 9.29 -24.61 -33.01
N PRO A 627 10.43 -24.81 -33.69
CA PRO A 627 11.72 -24.91 -33.03
C PRO A 627 12.08 -23.57 -32.39
N ASN A 628 12.53 -23.62 -31.13
CA ASN A 628 13.11 -22.48 -30.43
C ASN A 628 14.47 -22.15 -31.07
N LYS A 629 14.58 -21.03 -31.81
CA LYS A 629 15.85 -20.66 -32.48
C LYS A 629 16.89 -20.13 -31.51
N PHE A 630 16.47 -19.74 -30.29
CA PHE A 630 17.38 -19.35 -29.24
C PHE A 630 18.17 -20.56 -28.69
N SER A 631 17.70 -21.80 -28.91
CA SER A 631 18.28 -23.00 -28.30
C SER A 631 19.77 -23.21 -28.57
N SER A 632 20.22 -22.95 -29.80
CA SER A 632 21.61 -23.14 -30.22
C SER A 632 22.53 -22.00 -29.81
N VAL A 633 21.98 -20.86 -29.38
CA VAL A 633 22.75 -19.64 -29.09
C VAL A 633 22.66 -19.21 -27.62
N ALA A 634 21.75 -19.78 -26.83
CA ALA A 634 21.48 -19.39 -25.44
C ALA A 634 22.75 -19.26 -24.56
N GLY A 635 23.68 -20.21 -24.68
CA GLY A 635 24.92 -20.20 -23.91
C GLY A 635 25.82 -18.98 -24.20
N HIS A 636 25.78 -18.44 -25.43
CA HIS A 636 26.56 -17.24 -25.81
C HIS A 636 25.98 -15.94 -25.25
N PHE A 637 24.70 -15.93 -24.90
CA PHE A 637 24.06 -14.79 -24.24
C PHE A 637 24.28 -14.86 -22.72
N PHE A 638 24.16 -16.05 -22.14
CA PHE A 638 24.08 -16.23 -20.69
C PHE A 638 25.45 -16.30 -19.99
N PHE A 639 26.35 -17.20 -20.41
CA PHE A 639 27.58 -17.45 -19.66
C PHE A 639 28.55 -16.27 -19.60
N PRO A 640 28.74 -15.49 -20.68
CA PRO A 640 29.59 -14.30 -20.61
C PRO A 640 29.07 -13.24 -19.62
N LEU A 641 27.74 -13.14 -19.42
CA LEU A 641 27.11 -12.19 -18.51
C LEU A 641 27.20 -12.60 -17.04
N ILE A 642 27.26 -13.89 -16.73
CA ILE A 642 27.31 -14.37 -15.34
C ILE A 642 28.74 -14.59 -14.84
N GLN A 643 29.76 -14.54 -15.71
CA GLN A 643 31.11 -14.96 -15.34
C GLN A 643 31.91 -13.92 -14.54
N ASN A 644 31.68 -12.62 -14.75
CA ASN A 644 32.56 -11.55 -14.24
C ASN A 644 31.82 -10.56 -13.31
N PHE A 645 30.68 -10.94 -12.74
CA PHE A 645 29.89 -10.05 -11.88
C PHE A 645 30.59 -9.67 -10.56
N ASP A 646 31.55 -10.48 -10.12
CA ASP A 646 32.30 -10.36 -8.88
C ASP A 646 33.60 -9.53 -9.03
N ARG A 647 33.94 -9.10 -10.25
CA ARG A 647 35.16 -8.35 -10.54
C ARG A 647 34.89 -6.85 -10.54
N PRO A 648 35.30 -6.09 -9.52
CA PRO A 648 35.12 -4.64 -9.51
C PRO A 648 36.04 -4.00 -10.56
N LEU A 649 35.48 -3.13 -11.38
CA LEU A 649 36.22 -2.21 -12.23
C LEU A 649 36.28 -0.85 -11.54
N VAL A 650 37.29 -0.04 -11.85
CA VAL A 650 37.54 1.25 -11.17
C VAL A 650 36.32 2.17 -11.16
N THR A 651 35.48 2.11 -12.19
CA THR A 651 34.28 2.94 -12.36
C THR A 651 33.00 2.13 -12.53
N PHE A 652 33.05 0.82 -12.27
CA PHE A 652 31.90 -0.07 -12.41
C PHE A 652 32.00 -1.22 -11.40
N ASP A 653 31.23 -1.11 -10.32
CA ASP A 653 31.22 -2.06 -9.22
C ASP A 653 29.79 -2.56 -8.97
N LEU A 654 29.48 -3.73 -9.55
CA LEU A 654 28.18 -4.37 -9.44
C LEU A 654 27.83 -4.79 -8.01
N LEU A 655 28.82 -5.15 -7.18
CA LEU A 655 28.59 -5.60 -5.80
C LEU A 655 28.58 -4.43 -4.80
N GLY A 656 29.10 -3.27 -5.21
CA GLY A 656 29.08 -2.02 -4.45
C GLY A 656 27.97 -1.07 -4.91
N ASP A 657 28.38 0.05 -5.49
CA ASP A 657 27.49 1.19 -5.77
C ASP A 657 26.55 0.95 -6.97
N ASP A 658 26.94 0.10 -7.95
CA ASP A 658 26.15 -0.14 -9.17
C ASP A 658 25.15 -1.30 -9.04
N HIS A 659 24.65 -1.54 -7.83
CA HIS A 659 23.73 -2.64 -7.53
C HIS A 659 22.40 -2.59 -8.32
N PHE A 660 22.02 -1.44 -8.88
CA PHE A 660 20.85 -1.31 -9.74
C PHE A 660 21.06 -2.06 -11.06
N VAL A 661 22.28 -1.96 -11.61
CA VAL A 661 22.71 -2.72 -12.78
C VAL A 661 22.78 -4.21 -12.44
N LEU A 662 23.25 -4.56 -11.23
CA LEU A 662 23.24 -5.95 -10.75
C LEU A 662 21.81 -6.52 -10.70
N GLY A 663 20.85 -5.77 -10.19
CA GLY A 663 19.43 -6.17 -10.18
C GLY A 663 18.89 -6.38 -11.60
N ARG A 664 19.19 -5.46 -12.53
CA ARG A 664 18.81 -5.61 -13.96
C ARG A 664 19.50 -6.82 -14.60
N LEU A 665 20.77 -7.06 -14.30
CA LEU A 665 21.52 -8.24 -14.75
C LEU A 665 20.86 -9.53 -14.27
N ALA A 666 20.51 -9.62 -12.98
CA ALA A 666 19.81 -10.78 -12.43
C ALA A 666 18.48 -11.05 -13.14
N HIS A 667 17.64 -10.02 -13.32
CA HIS A 667 16.41 -10.15 -14.10
C HIS A 667 16.66 -10.59 -15.55
N THR A 668 17.72 -10.07 -16.18
CA THR A 668 18.08 -10.43 -17.56
C THR A 668 18.53 -11.89 -17.66
N LEU A 669 19.36 -12.37 -16.73
CA LEU A 669 19.78 -13.77 -16.66
C LEU A 669 18.58 -14.71 -16.44
N ALA A 670 17.64 -14.33 -15.57
CA ALA A 670 16.38 -15.04 -15.39
C ALA A 670 15.58 -15.14 -16.70
N ILE A 671 15.42 -14.03 -17.42
CA ILE A 671 14.73 -13.97 -18.72
C ILE A 671 15.43 -14.86 -19.77
N LEU A 672 16.76 -14.81 -19.85
CA LEU A 672 17.52 -15.63 -20.79
C LEU A 672 17.34 -17.13 -20.51
N LEU A 673 17.34 -17.55 -19.23
CA LEU A 673 17.03 -18.92 -18.86
C LEU A 673 15.59 -19.30 -19.21
N TYR A 674 14.64 -18.40 -18.95
CA TYR A 674 13.23 -18.59 -19.31
C TYR A 674 13.02 -18.79 -20.82
N PHE A 675 13.75 -18.08 -21.67
CA PHE A 675 13.68 -18.28 -23.11
C PHE A 675 14.50 -19.48 -23.61
N ALA A 676 15.34 -20.06 -22.75
CA ALA A 676 16.10 -21.29 -23.02
C ALA A 676 15.37 -22.57 -22.56
N VAL A 677 14.05 -22.54 -22.35
CA VAL A 677 13.23 -23.73 -22.05
C VAL A 677 13.45 -24.81 -23.10
N ASN A 678 13.54 -26.08 -22.66
CA ASN A 678 13.77 -27.27 -23.49
C ASN A 678 15.10 -27.29 -24.26
N THR A 679 16.11 -26.56 -23.80
CA THR A 679 17.45 -26.59 -24.37
C THR A 679 18.37 -27.49 -23.57
N VAL A 680 19.37 -28.10 -24.22
CA VAL A 680 20.33 -29.00 -23.54
C VAL A 680 21.20 -28.24 -22.52
N VAL A 681 21.41 -26.95 -22.76
CA VAL A 681 22.25 -26.06 -21.92
C VAL A 681 21.46 -25.51 -20.71
N ALA A 682 20.13 -25.61 -20.69
CA ALA A 682 19.29 -25.06 -19.63
C ALA A 682 19.66 -25.58 -18.23
N ALA A 683 20.02 -26.86 -18.10
CA ALA A 683 20.43 -27.43 -16.80
C ALA A 683 21.72 -26.77 -16.27
N ALA A 684 22.74 -26.60 -17.12
CA ALA A 684 23.97 -25.92 -16.76
C ALA A 684 23.75 -24.43 -16.44
N MET A 685 22.88 -23.76 -17.21
CA MET A 685 22.47 -22.37 -16.93
C MET A 685 21.74 -22.25 -15.59
N GLY A 686 20.80 -23.15 -15.30
CA GLY A 686 20.04 -23.19 -14.05
C GLY A 686 20.94 -23.39 -12.83
N LYS A 687 21.93 -24.29 -12.93
CA LYS A 687 22.93 -24.51 -11.87
C LYS A 687 23.76 -23.25 -11.61
N ALA A 688 24.36 -22.66 -12.65
CA ALA A 688 25.14 -21.43 -12.53
C ALA A 688 24.29 -20.27 -11.98
N LEU A 689 23.01 -20.20 -12.36
CA LEU A 689 22.10 -19.17 -11.86
C LEU A 689 21.76 -19.35 -10.38
N LEU A 690 21.63 -20.59 -9.90
CA LEU A 690 21.40 -20.88 -8.49
C LEU A 690 22.64 -20.57 -7.64
N GLU A 691 23.84 -20.86 -8.13
CA GLU A 691 25.10 -20.44 -7.47
C GLU A 691 25.19 -18.91 -7.35
N PHE A 692 24.83 -18.18 -8.42
CA PHE A 692 24.73 -16.72 -8.41
C PHE A 692 23.69 -16.20 -7.40
N VAL A 693 22.51 -16.82 -7.36
CA VAL A 693 21.48 -16.49 -6.36
C VAL A 693 22.00 -16.74 -4.95
N TRP A 694 22.66 -17.87 -4.71
CA TRP A 694 23.17 -18.23 -3.40
C TRP A 694 24.19 -17.22 -2.87
N ALA A 695 25.07 -16.72 -3.75
CA ALA A 695 26.06 -15.71 -3.40
C ALA A 695 25.44 -14.36 -2.97
N LEU A 696 24.28 -13.99 -3.51
CA LEU A 696 23.69 -12.65 -3.36
C LEU A 696 22.38 -12.61 -2.55
N ARG A 697 21.91 -13.75 -2.02
CA ARG A 697 20.57 -13.92 -1.42
C ARG A 697 20.23 -12.97 -0.26
N PHE A 698 21.22 -12.40 0.42
CA PHE A 698 21.03 -11.46 1.53
C PHE A 698 21.33 -9.99 1.17
N HIS A 699 21.19 -9.64 -0.10
CA HIS A 699 21.42 -8.28 -0.56
C HIS A 699 20.46 -7.27 0.09
N THR A 700 20.95 -6.09 0.45
CA THR A 700 20.19 -5.06 1.17
C THR A 700 19.12 -4.40 0.30
N ASP A 701 19.42 -4.20 -0.99
CA ASP A 701 18.50 -3.62 -1.96
C ASP A 701 17.41 -4.62 -2.39
N SER A 702 16.14 -4.18 -2.37
CA SER A 702 14.98 -5.01 -2.70
C SER A 702 14.89 -5.34 -4.19
N TYR A 703 15.31 -4.45 -5.08
CA TYR A 703 15.26 -4.69 -6.52
C TYR A 703 16.22 -5.83 -6.92
N VAL A 704 17.41 -5.89 -6.30
CA VAL A 704 18.32 -7.04 -6.47
C VAL A 704 17.65 -8.32 -5.97
N ARG A 705 17.05 -8.32 -4.77
CA ARG A 705 16.35 -9.51 -4.23
C ARG A 705 15.20 -9.99 -5.12
N GLN A 706 14.41 -9.06 -5.69
CA GLN A 706 13.37 -9.38 -6.68
C GLN A 706 13.95 -10.06 -7.93
N GLY A 707 15.12 -9.59 -8.40
CA GLY A 707 15.87 -10.23 -9.48
C GLY A 707 16.28 -11.66 -9.16
N LEU A 708 16.83 -11.91 -7.96
CA LEU A 708 17.23 -13.25 -7.52
C LEU A 708 16.04 -14.21 -7.37
N LEU A 709 14.90 -13.72 -6.87
CA LEU A 709 13.67 -14.53 -6.80
C LEU A 709 13.13 -14.84 -8.19
N SER A 710 13.29 -13.92 -9.15
CA SER A 710 12.94 -14.16 -10.56
C SER A 710 13.84 -15.21 -11.22
N CYS A 711 15.13 -15.25 -10.82
CA CYS A 711 16.05 -16.31 -11.23
C CYS A 711 15.54 -17.69 -10.80
N ILE A 712 15.12 -17.84 -9.54
CA ILE A 712 14.54 -19.11 -9.05
C ILE A 712 13.29 -19.48 -9.85
N SER A 713 12.36 -18.54 -10.05
CA SER A 713 11.15 -18.78 -10.85
C SER A 713 11.52 -19.32 -12.23
N SER A 714 12.52 -18.71 -12.87
CA SER A 714 12.95 -19.08 -14.22
C SER A 714 13.62 -20.46 -14.23
N THR A 715 14.43 -20.79 -13.24
CA THR A 715 15.02 -22.13 -13.09
C THR A 715 13.97 -23.20 -12.93
N LEU A 716 12.99 -23.01 -12.02
CA LEU A 716 11.91 -23.96 -11.76
C LEU A 716 10.99 -24.18 -12.97
N LEU A 717 10.82 -23.16 -13.82
CA LEU A 717 9.96 -23.23 -15.00
C LEU A 717 10.67 -23.78 -16.25
N SER A 718 11.99 -23.66 -16.33
CA SER A 718 12.72 -23.86 -17.60
C SER A 718 13.62 -25.08 -17.62
N VAL A 719 14.11 -25.50 -16.46
CA VAL A 719 14.94 -26.71 -16.36
C VAL A 719 14.02 -27.93 -16.21
N PRO A 720 14.23 -29.01 -16.99
CA PRO A 720 13.46 -30.24 -16.86
C PRO A 720 13.52 -30.82 -15.43
N SER A 721 12.39 -31.36 -14.94
CA SER A 721 12.28 -31.91 -13.59
C SER A 721 13.31 -33.00 -13.29
N ASP A 722 13.61 -33.84 -14.27
CA ASP A 722 14.55 -34.96 -14.11
C ASP A 722 15.98 -34.42 -13.84
N ARG A 723 16.37 -33.36 -14.54
CA ARG A 723 17.67 -32.70 -14.37
C ARG A 723 17.75 -31.88 -13.09
N LEU A 724 16.65 -31.23 -12.70
CA LEU A 724 16.57 -30.53 -11.41
C LEU A 724 16.79 -31.49 -10.24
N LEU A 725 16.25 -32.70 -10.31
CA LEU A 725 16.39 -33.71 -9.27
C LEU A 725 17.75 -34.41 -9.26
N GLU A 726 18.33 -34.68 -10.43
CA GLU A 726 19.65 -35.33 -10.49
C GLU A 726 20.79 -34.38 -10.13
N ASP A 727 20.78 -33.16 -10.69
CA ASP A 727 21.96 -32.28 -10.68
C ASP A 727 21.92 -31.18 -9.60
N VAL A 728 20.75 -30.88 -9.00
CA VAL A 728 20.54 -29.65 -8.19
C VAL A 728 19.61 -29.85 -6.96
N THR A 729 19.43 -31.08 -6.48
CA THR A 729 18.48 -31.37 -5.39
C THR A 729 18.86 -30.71 -4.06
N GLU A 730 20.13 -30.70 -3.69
CA GLU A 730 20.58 -30.15 -2.40
C GLU A 730 20.32 -28.65 -2.34
N GLU A 731 20.70 -27.93 -3.40
CA GLU A 731 20.50 -26.49 -3.54
C GLU A 731 19.01 -26.12 -3.55
N LEU A 732 18.14 -26.98 -4.11
CA LEU A 732 16.69 -26.76 -4.09
C LEU A 732 16.10 -26.86 -2.68
N VAL A 733 16.55 -27.81 -1.86
CA VAL A 733 16.06 -27.94 -0.47
C VAL A 733 16.48 -26.72 0.35
N GLU A 734 17.72 -26.27 0.21
CA GLU A 734 18.21 -25.06 0.86
C GLU A 734 17.46 -23.81 0.37
N THR A 735 17.20 -23.73 -0.94
CA THR A 735 16.40 -22.66 -1.55
C THR A 735 14.97 -22.65 -1.00
N GLN A 736 14.34 -23.81 -0.78
CA GLN A 736 13.00 -23.89 -0.21
C GLN A 736 12.94 -23.29 1.20
N ALA A 737 13.91 -23.61 2.05
CA ALA A 737 13.99 -23.04 3.40
C ALA A 737 14.18 -21.53 3.36
N TRP A 738 15.08 -21.04 2.49
CA TRP A 738 15.30 -19.61 2.29
C TRP A 738 14.04 -18.89 1.78
N LEU A 739 13.32 -19.45 0.81
CA LEU A 739 12.08 -18.87 0.28
C LEU A 739 10.98 -18.76 1.36
N ALA A 740 10.89 -19.72 2.27
CA ALA A 740 9.95 -19.67 3.39
C ALA A 740 10.29 -18.51 4.34
N ASP A 741 11.57 -18.32 4.66
CA ASP A 741 12.04 -17.18 5.45
C ASP A 741 11.75 -15.84 4.76
N VAL A 742 12.00 -15.72 3.45
CA VAL A 742 11.72 -14.51 2.66
C VAL A 742 10.22 -14.21 2.64
N ALA A 743 9.37 -15.23 2.43
CA ALA A 743 7.93 -15.07 2.38
C ALA A 743 7.34 -14.52 3.70
N GLU A 744 7.95 -14.85 4.84
CA GLU A 744 7.50 -14.40 6.16
C GLU A 744 8.13 -13.07 6.60
N LYS A 745 9.43 -12.88 6.35
CA LYS A 745 10.25 -11.86 7.04
C LYS A 745 10.77 -10.73 6.13
N ASP A 746 10.72 -10.85 4.80
CA ASP A 746 11.27 -9.80 3.92
C ASP A 746 10.46 -8.50 4.08
N PRO A 747 11.10 -7.32 4.17
CA PRO A 747 10.38 -6.05 4.27
C PRO A 747 9.61 -5.70 3.00
N ASP A 748 10.07 -6.14 1.83
CA ASP A 748 9.46 -5.81 0.55
C ASP A 748 8.29 -6.75 0.20
N GLY A 749 7.12 -6.16 -0.07
CA GLY A 749 5.90 -6.93 -0.35
C GLY A 749 5.96 -7.76 -1.63
N ASP A 750 6.69 -7.27 -2.64
CA ASP A 750 6.84 -7.98 -3.91
C ASP A 750 7.85 -9.13 -3.79
N CYS A 751 8.91 -8.99 -3.00
CA CYS A 751 9.78 -10.11 -2.60
C CYS A 751 8.98 -11.21 -1.90
N ARG A 752 8.14 -10.87 -0.91
CA ARG A 752 7.27 -11.85 -0.24
C ARG A 752 6.36 -12.57 -1.22
N ARG A 753 5.75 -11.84 -2.17
CA ARG A 753 4.86 -12.39 -3.20
C ARG A 753 5.59 -13.34 -4.15
N LEU A 754 6.76 -12.94 -4.66
CA LEU A 754 7.59 -13.77 -5.53
C LEU A 754 8.09 -15.02 -4.81
N ALA A 755 8.45 -14.92 -3.53
CA ALA A 755 8.84 -16.07 -2.72
C ALA A 755 7.70 -17.08 -2.55
N LEU A 756 6.48 -16.61 -2.25
CA LEU A 756 5.29 -17.45 -2.20
C LEU A 756 4.99 -18.11 -3.56
N GLN A 757 5.12 -17.36 -4.66
CA GLN A 757 4.94 -17.92 -6.00
C GLN A 757 5.95 -19.04 -6.28
N ASN A 758 7.21 -18.86 -5.90
CA ASN A 758 8.24 -19.89 -6.06
C ASN A 758 7.96 -21.13 -5.21
N LEU A 759 7.53 -20.98 -3.96
CA LEU A 759 7.13 -22.10 -3.11
C LEU A 759 5.98 -22.90 -3.74
N LEU A 760 4.99 -22.22 -4.33
CA LEU A 760 3.90 -22.87 -5.06
C LEU A 760 4.39 -23.60 -6.32
N LEU A 761 5.36 -23.04 -7.04
CA LEU A 761 5.99 -23.72 -8.19
C LEU A 761 6.70 -25.01 -7.75
N MET A 762 7.45 -24.96 -6.65
CA MET A 762 8.11 -26.14 -6.08
C MET A 762 7.10 -27.21 -5.64
N GLU A 763 5.99 -26.82 -5.01
CA GLU A 763 4.93 -27.76 -4.63
C GLU A 763 4.28 -28.41 -5.87
N ASN A 764 4.06 -27.64 -6.94
CA ASN A 764 3.52 -28.16 -8.19
C ASN A 764 4.48 -29.12 -8.89
N LEU A 765 5.79 -28.87 -8.83
CA LEU A 765 6.81 -29.79 -9.34
C LEU A 765 6.78 -31.11 -8.57
N LYS A 766 6.70 -31.06 -7.23
CA LYS A 766 6.56 -32.25 -6.38
C LYS A 766 5.33 -33.09 -6.75
N LYS A 767 4.17 -32.44 -6.93
CA LYS A 767 2.93 -33.12 -7.34
C LYS A 767 3.05 -33.79 -8.71
N LYS A 768 3.69 -33.12 -9.69
CA LYS A 768 3.92 -33.71 -11.02
C LYS A 768 4.74 -35.00 -10.95
N LEU A 769 5.76 -35.01 -10.11
CA LEU A 769 6.63 -36.18 -9.88
C LEU A 769 5.88 -37.33 -9.21
N GLU A 770 5.00 -37.05 -8.24
CA GLU A 770 4.17 -38.06 -7.58
C GLU A 770 3.11 -38.67 -8.53
N THR A 771 2.71 -37.95 -9.58
CA THR A 771 1.70 -38.40 -10.57
C THR A 771 2.28 -39.08 -11.82
N ALA A 772 3.60 -39.12 -11.99
CA ALA A 772 4.22 -39.81 -13.11
C ALA A 772 4.12 -41.34 -12.90
N PRO A 773 3.53 -42.11 -13.84
CA PRO A 773 3.46 -43.56 -13.69
C PRO A 773 4.87 -44.14 -13.75
N SER A 774 5.19 -44.95 -12.74
CA SER A 774 6.43 -45.72 -12.58
C SER A 774 6.76 -46.62 -13.76
#